data_AF-X8DIA1-F1
#
_entry.id   AF-X8DIA1-F1
#
_cell.length_a   1.000
_cell.length_b   1.000
_cell.length_c   1.000
_cell.angle_alpha   90.00
_cell.angle_beta   90.00
_cell.angle_gamma   90.00
#
_symmetry.space_group_name_H-M   'P 1'
#
loop_
_entity.id
_entity.type
_entity.pdbx_description
1 polymer ?
#
loop_
_entity_poly.entity_id
_entity_poly.type
_entity_poly.pdbx_seq_one_letter_code
_entity_poly.pdbx_strand_id
1 'polypeptide(L)'
;METNQGGEQARHAAAVLQAADDEQPPARDMSALLAAHPHREDGDEVRRRLDARGVQFGPAFTALGTVYAGDEGTDTVLAEVALPRQIRSQQDAYGIHPALLDTCFQCIEGHRDVQALGEEVLGLPRGVRRLRAYGSVRNARYCYTRVVKADDSGVEADFELLDEHGTVLLTMQGGQWGARLSGDAYKERVLSERLLAIEWRQQEPAEVEHPDAGSWLLVSTAATADVVATRLTDALKSHGAYCTTMCWPPRADHVSNREEFENYLRTGGFSGVVILTGPKNGDAHDQSPLLGREYVQHLVRITRELPEVPGEAPRLYVVTRNAQKVLAGDVVNLEQAGLRGLVRVIGTEHPHLRATQIDVDEAVDADQLAQQLLGDSEEDETAWRNGAWYVARLYPAPLLPEERKTTRANHERDGMRMQIRTFGDLESMELVARERVSPGPGQIEVAVSASSINFADVLVAFGRYPAIEGRLPQLGTDFAGVVTAVGPDVTDHKVGDRVGGLSADGCWGTFVICDARLAVPLPAGLSVEQAAAVTTAHATAWYGLHELARMKAGEKVLIHSGTGGVGKRRSQWPAPQEPRSSPPQAVSSVGNCCATWGLSMSTTREASRSPTKSAATPPATAWTSCSTRSPAPPSARAWNCWPTEADSSKSANATSTATPGWGCSRSGATCRSTASIWR
;
A
#
# COMPACT_ATOMS: atom_id res chain seq x y z
N MET A 1 6.59 -32.00 1.08
CA MET A 1 5.99 -31.57 -0.20
C MET A 1 6.81 -30.43 -0.74
N GLU A 2 7.40 -30.63 -1.91
CA GLU A 2 8.24 -29.63 -2.57
C GLU A 2 7.72 -29.41 -4.00
N THR A 3 7.69 -28.17 -4.45
CA THR A 3 7.45 -27.86 -5.87
C THR A 3 8.66 -27.16 -6.45
N ASN A 4 8.96 -27.45 -7.72
CA ASN A 4 9.93 -26.69 -8.48
C ASN A 4 9.19 -25.65 -9.32
N GLN A 5 9.28 -24.36 -8.95
CA GLN A 5 8.81 -23.26 -9.79
C GLN A 5 10.04 -22.49 -10.28
N GLY A 6 10.28 -22.49 -11.59
CA GLY A 6 11.35 -21.69 -12.20
C GLY A 6 12.79 -22.08 -11.86
N GLY A 7 13.03 -23.28 -11.32
CA GLY A 7 14.37 -23.74 -10.91
C GLY A 7 14.66 -23.61 -9.42
N GLU A 8 13.77 -22.98 -8.65
CA GLU A 8 13.84 -22.94 -7.19
C GLU A 8 12.94 -24.01 -6.56
N GLN A 9 13.51 -24.81 -5.65
CA GLN A 9 12.75 -25.76 -4.84
C GLN A 9 12.09 -25.01 -3.67
N ALA A 10 10.77 -24.94 -3.68
CA ALA A 10 9.99 -24.41 -2.57
C ALA A 10 9.40 -25.56 -1.75
N ARG A 11 9.76 -25.62 -0.46
CA ARG A 11 9.20 -26.60 0.49
C ARG A 11 7.92 -26.03 1.11
N HIS A 12 6.78 -26.64 0.77
CA HIS A 12 5.44 -26.20 1.21
C HIS A 12 5.00 -26.83 2.53
N ALA A 13 5.40 -28.08 2.77
CA ALA A 13 5.06 -28.80 3.99
C ALA A 13 6.11 -29.88 4.28
N ALA A 14 6.32 -30.19 5.56
CA ALA A 14 7.17 -31.28 6.03
C ALA A 14 6.47 -32.00 7.18
N ALA A 15 6.60 -33.33 7.23
CA ALA A 15 6.03 -34.17 8.28
C ALA A 15 6.87 -35.44 8.45
N VAL A 16 6.69 -36.10 9.59
CA VAL A 16 7.20 -37.45 9.85
C VAL A 16 6.03 -38.42 9.87
N LEU A 17 6.13 -39.53 9.15
CA LEU A 17 5.10 -40.56 9.10
C LEU A 17 5.53 -41.76 9.95
N GLN A 18 4.64 -42.23 10.82
CA GLN A 18 4.88 -43.38 11.67
C GLN A 18 3.68 -44.32 11.63
N ALA A 19 3.94 -45.61 11.42
CA ALA A 19 2.96 -46.66 11.69
C ALA A 19 2.87 -46.85 13.20
N ALA A 20 1.66 -46.77 13.75
CA ALA A 20 1.39 -46.92 15.17
C ALA A 20 0.16 -47.80 15.37
N ASP A 21 0.23 -48.69 16.35
CA ASP A 21 -0.86 -49.54 16.81
C ASP A 21 -1.39 -48.97 18.14
N ASP A 22 -2.07 -47.83 18.05
CA ASP A 22 -2.73 -47.22 19.21
C ASP A 22 -4.19 -47.65 19.29
N GLU A 23 -4.68 -47.81 20.51
CA GLU A 23 -6.10 -48.03 20.78
C GLU A 23 -6.93 -46.81 20.37
N GLN A 24 -8.12 -47.08 19.82
CA GLN A 24 -9.08 -46.05 19.47
C GLN A 24 -9.59 -45.35 20.75
N PRO A 25 -9.65 -44.01 20.78
CA PRO A 25 -10.18 -43.28 21.93
C PRO A 25 -11.62 -43.70 22.25
N PRO A 26 -12.04 -43.63 23.52
CA PRO A 26 -13.41 -43.93 23.91
C PRO A 26 -14.40 -42.99 23.20
N ALA A 27 -15.56 -43.53 22.81
CA ALA A 27 -16.64 -42.74 22.24
C ALA A 27 -17.13 -41.66 23.23
N ARG A 28 -17.53 -40.52 22.68
CA ARG A 28 -18.07 -39.39 23.43
C ARG A 28 -19.58 -39.54 23.63
N ASP A 29 -20.09 -39.13 24.79
CA ASP A 29 -21.53 -39.02 25.01
C ASP A 29 -22.05 -37.76 24.30
N MET A 30 -22.66 -37.95 23.13
CA MET A 30 -23.18 -36.86 22.32
C MET A 30 -24.29 -36.06 23.02
N SER A 31 -25.11 -36.70 23.86
CA SER A 31 -26.19 -36.01 24.56
C SER A 31 -25.63 -35.09 25.64
N ALA A 32 -24.61 -35.55 26.37
CA ALA A 32 -23.91 -34.74 27.34
C ALA A 32 -23.15 -33.58 26.68
N LEU A 33 -22.49 -33.81 25.53
CA LEU A 33 -21.79 -32.76 24.79
C LEU A 33 -22.75 -31.68 24.30
N LEU A 34 -23.88 -32.03 23.70
CA LEU A 34 -24.88 -31.06 23.25
C LEU A 34 -25.48 -30.27 24.42
N ALA A 35 -25.72 -30.92 25.57
CA ALA A 35 -26.21 -30.24 26.77
C ALA A 35 -25.17 -29.25 27.36
N ALA A 36 -23.87 -29.56 27.25
CA ALA A 36 -22.79 -28.70 27.72
C ALA A 36 -22.51 -27.48 26.81
N HIS A 37 -23.03 -27.47 25.58
CA HIS A 37 -22.81 -26.39 24.60
C HIS A 37 -24.15 -25.80 24.12
N PRO A 38 -24.87 -25.05 24.98
CA PRO A 38 -26.23 -24.61 24.70
C PRO A 38 -26.33 -23.50 23.65
N HIS A 39 -25.25 -22.74 23.41
CA HIS A 39 -25.27 -21.58 22.52
C HIS A 39 -25.08 -22.00 21.07
N ARG A 40 -26.06 -21.70 20.22
CA ARG A 40 -26.05 -22.11 18.81
C ARG A 40 -25.72 -20.94 17.89
N GLU A 41 -24.89 -21.20 16.91
CA GLU A 41 -24.50 -20.27 15.86
C GLU A 41 -24.52 -20.97 14.50
N ASP A 42 -24.97 -20.26 13.46
CA ASP A 42 -24.94 -20.80 12.10
C ASP A 42 -23.54 -20.66 11.49
N GLY A 43 -23.08 -21.70 10.79
CA GLY A 43 -21.78 -21.70 10.10
C GLY A 43 -21.63 -20.59 9.06
N ASP A 44 -22.73 -20.06 8.50
CA ASP A 44 -22.69 -18.85 7.66
C ASP A 44 -22.31 -17.59 8.44
N GLU A 45 -22.65 -17.49 9.73
CA GLU A 45 -22.22 -16.39 10.59
C GLU A 45 -20.71 -16.46 10.85
N VAL A 46 -20.21 -17.67 11.15
CA VAL A 46 -18.78 -17.95 11.30
C VAL A 46 -18.01 -17.56 10.04
N ARG A 47 -18.50 -17.95 8.87
CA ARG A 47 -17.88 -17.60 7.59
C ARG A 47 -17.92 -16.10 7.30
N ARG A 48 -19.00 -15.39 7.65
CA ARG A 48 -19.08 -13.92 7.52
C ARG A 48 -18.03 -13.22 8.39
N ARG A 49 -17.76 -13.72 9.61
CA ARG A 49 -16.66 -13.19 10.43
C ARG A 49 -15.30 -13.45 9.81
N LEU A 50 -15.08 -14.65 9.26
CA LEU A 50 -13.84 -15.00 8.56
C LEU A 50 -13.62 -14.13 7.32
N ASP A 51 -14.69 -13.81 6.57
CA ASP A 51 -14.64 -12.92 5.40
C ASP A 51 -14.32 -11.47 5.78
N ALA A 52 -14.93 -10.93 6.84
CA ALA A 52 -14.58 -9.61 7.38
C ALA A 52 -13.09 -9.49 7.75
N ARG A 53 -12.45 -10.63 8.08
CA ARG A 53 -11.01 -10.76 8.37
C ARG A 53 -10.16 -11.14 7.14
N GLY A 54 -10.75 -11.18 5.95
CA GLY A 54 -10.07 -11.41 4.67
C GLY A 54 -9.78 -12.88 4.35
N VAL A 55 -10.51 -13.83 4.96
CA VAL A 55 -10.48 -15.26 4.59
C VAL A 55 -11.82 -15.64 3.97
N GLN A 56 -11.80 -15.77 2.64
CA GLN A 56 -12.97 -16.06 1.83
C GLN A 56 -13.07 -17.54 1.52
N PHE A 57 -14.13 -18.18 2.02
CA PHE A 57 -14.43 -19.59 1.73
C PHE A 57 -15.44 -19.70 0.59
N GLY A 58 -15.04 -20.36 -0.49
CA GLY A 58 -15.94 -20.68 -1.61
C GLY A 58 -16.91 -21.83 -1.30
N PRO A 59 -17.82 -22.17 -2.23
CA PRO A 59 -18.87 -23.18 -2.01
C PRO A 59 -18.40 -24.59 -1.63
N ALA A 60 -17.14 -24.94 -1.92
CA ALA A 60 -16.56 -26.23 -1.53
C ALA A 60 -16.20 -26.30 -0.03
N PHE A 61 -16.04 -25.16 0.63
CA PHE A 61 -15.58 -25.03 2.02
C PHE A 61 -16.71 -24.64 2.99
N THR A 62 -17.97 -24.87 2.59
CA THR A 62 -19.16 -24.60 3.41
C THR A 62 -19.62 -25.86 4.15
N ALA A 63 -18.68 -26.71 4.59
CA ALA A 63 -18.99 -27.95 5.28
C ALA A 63 -19.38 -27.74 6.76
N LEU A 64 -19.13 -26.56 7.31
CA LEU A 64 -19.55 -26.16 8.65
C LEU A 64 -21.05 -25.87 8.67
N GLY A 65 -21.79 -26.68 9.43
CA GLY A 65 -23.21 -26.50 9.74
C GLY A 65 -23.40 -25.64 10.98
N THR A 66 -24.12 -26.15 11.98
CA THR A 66 -24.32 -25.43 13.26
C THR A 66 -23.09 -25.57 14.16
N VAL A 67 -22.68 -24.48 14.79
CA VAL A 67 -21.68 -24.46 15.86
C VAL A 67 -22.38 -24.31 17.21
N TYR A 68 -21.93 -25.09 18.18
CA TYR A 68 -22.43 -25.15 19.55
C TYR A 68 -21.29 -24.74 20.50
N ALA A 69 -21.45 -23.60 21.17
CA ALA A 69 -20.47 -23.07 22.11
C ALA A 69 -20.94 -23.27 23.57
N GLY A 70 -19.97 -23.48 24.46
CA GLY A 70 -20.18 -23.55 25.90
C GLY A 70 -20.42 -22.20 26.56
N ASP A 71 -20.74 -22.24 27.86
CA ASP A 71 -20.79 -21.07 28.72
C ASP A 71 -19.38 -20.51 28.99
N GLU A 72 -19.31 -19.35 29.64
CA GLU A 72 -18.04 -18.71 30.00
C GLU A 72 -17.13 -19.64 30.82
N GLY A 73 -15.85 -19.71 30.44
CA GLY A 73 -14.87 -20.63 31.03
C GLY A 73 -14.86 -22.05 30.42
N THR A 74 -15.71 -22.34 29.43
CA THR A 74 -15.64 -23.58 28.65
C THR A 74 -14.57 -23.49 27.57
N ASP A 75 -13.63 -24.42 27.56
CA ASP A 75 -12.50 -24.49 26.61
C ASP A 75 -12.84 -25.22 25.30
N THR A 76 -14.11 -25.57 25.08
CA THR A 76 -14.53 -26.49 24.02
C THR A 76 -15.68 -25.96 23.17
N VAL A 77 -15.70 -26.42 21.92
CA VAL A 77 -16.71 -26.12 20.91
C VAL A 77 -17.11 -27.41 20.22
N LEU A 78 -18.40 -27.61 19.99
CA LEU A 78 -18.91 -28.72 19.18
C LEU A 78 -19.51 -28.15 17.89
N ALA A 79 -19.23 -28.74 16.74
CA ALA A 79 -19.80 -28.29 15.48
C ALA A 79 -20.33 -29.44 14.65
N GLU A 80 -21.45 -29.22 13.96
CA GLU A 80 -21.92 -30.11 12.90
C GLU A 80 -21.10 -29.92 11.64
N VAL A 81 -20.63 -31.03 11.07
CA VAL A 81 -19.83 -31.04 9.85
C VAL A 81 -20.46 -31.96 8.81
N ALA A 82 -20.54 -31.50 7.57
CA ALA A 82 -21.04 -32.30 6.46
C ALA A 82 -20.46 -31.81 5.14
N LEU A 83 -19.79 -32.70 4.39
CA LEU A 83 -19.28 -32.35 3.06
C LEU A 83 -20.40 -31.92 2.10
N PRO A 84 -20.26 -30.77 1.41
CA PRO A 84 -21.19 -30.35 0.37
C PRO A 84 -21.41 -31.42 -0.70
N ARG A 85 -22.64 -31.52 -1.20
CA ARG A 85 -23.05 -32.57 -2.16
C ARG A 85 -22.17 -32.60 -3.41
N GLN A 86 -21.68 -31.44 -3.85
CA GLN A 86 -20.87 -31.24 -5.04
C GLN A 86 -19.50 -31.93 -4.97
N ILE A 87 -18.95 -32.07 -3.76
CA ILE A 87 -17.61 -32.66 -3.53
C ILE A 87 -17.68 -34.01 -2.82
N ARG A 88 -18.86 -34.43 -2.35
CA ARG A 88 -19.06 -35.71 -1.65
C ARG A 88 -18.64 -36.93 -2.49
N SER A 89 -18.78 -36.88 -3.81
CA SER A 89 -18.33 -37.96 -4.69
C SER A 89 -16.81 -38.12 -4.75
N GLN A 90 -16.04 -37.09 -4.35
CA GLN A 90 -14.57 -37.13 -4.32
C GLN A 90 -14.02 -37.70 -3.01
N GLN A 91 -14.88 -37.90 -2.00
CA GLN A 91 -14.48 -38.29 -0.66
C GLN A 91 -13.69 -39.61 -0.63
N ASP A 92 -14.04 -40.56 -1.51
CA ASP A 92 -13.41 -41.89 -1.57
C ASP A 92 -11.93 -41.83 -2.03
N ALA A 93 -11.48 -40.70 -2.60
CA ALA A 93 -10.09 -40.50 -3.00
C ALA A 93 -9.17 -40.05 -1.84
N TYR A 94 -9.72 -39.76 -0.65
CA TYR A 94 -8.97 -39.18 0.46
C TYR A 94 -9.17 -39.98 1.76
N GLY A 95 -8.11 -40.08 2.58
CA GLY A 95 -8.25 -40.53 3.97
C GLY A 95 -9.06 -39.53 4.81
N ILE A 96 -8.88 -38.24 4.56
CA ILE A 96 -9.75 -37.14 5.00
C ILE A 96 -9.79 -36.09 3.90
N HIS A 97 -11.01 -35.68 3.51
CA HIS A 97 -11.16 -34.66 2.48
C HIS A 97 -10.66 -33.30 3.01
N PRO A 98 -9.82 -32.54 2.28
CA PRO A 98 -9.27 -31.27 2.76
C PRO A 98 -10.32 -30.25 3.21
N ALA A 99 -11.44 -30.12 2.48
CA ALA A 99 -12.54 -29.24 2.89
C ALA A 99 -13.21 -29.64 4.22
N LEU A 100 -13.24 -30.95 4.55
CA LEU A 100 -13.76 -31.43 5.83
C LEU A 100 -12.77 -31.15 6.97
N LEU A 101 -11.47 -31.31 6.70
CA LEU A 101 -10.43 -30.95 7.67
C LEU A 101 -10.41 -29.44 7.94
N ASP A 102 -10.50 -28.63 6.90
CA ASP A 102 -10.54 -27.16 6.99
C ASP A 102 -11.77 -26.68 7.77
N THR A 103 -12.90 -27.38 7.65
CA THR A 103 -14.10 -27.12 8.47
C THR A 103 -13.79 -27.23 9.96
N CYS A 104 -12.93 -28.16 10.38
CA CYS A 104 -12.52 -28.26 11.77
C CYS A 104 -11.78 -27.00 12.20
N PHE A 105 -10.98 -26.40 11.32
CA PHE A 105 -10.26 -25.16 11.61
C PHE A 105 -11.23 -23.97 11.73
N GLN A 106 -12.28 -23.94 10.90
CA GLN A 106 -13.35 -22.94 11.01
C GLN A 106 -14.07 -23.03 12.37
N CYS A 107 -14.18 -24.22 12.99
CA CYS A 107 -14.82 -24.38 14.30
C CYS A 107 -14.16 -23.57 15.43
N ILE A 108 -12.88 -23.26 15.32
CA ILE A 108 -12.12 -22.48 16.32
C ILE A 108 -12.76 -21.10 16.52
N GLU A 109 -13.33 -20.53 15.46
CA GLU A 109 -14.04 -19.24 15.48
C GLU A 109 -15.34 -19.26 16.28
N GLY A 110 -15.84 -20.44 16.65
CA GLY A 110 -16.95 -20.58 17.57
C GLY A 110 -16.56 -20.39 19.04
N HIS A 111 -15.27 -20.40 19.36
CA HIS A 111 -14.79 -20.30 20.74
C HIS A 111 -14.75 -18.85 21.22
N ARG A 112 -15.30 -18.58 22.40
CA ARG A 112 -15.44 -17.21 22.94
C ARG A 112 -14.09 -16.50 23.12
N ASP A 113 -13.09 -17.17 23.68
CA ASP A 113 -11.76 -16.54 23.87
C ASP A 113 -11.10 -16.19 22.55
N VAL A 114 -11.34 -16.98 21.49
CA VAL A 114 -10.81 -16.69 20.15
C VAL A 114 -11.54 -15.48 19.56
N GLN A 115 -12.86 -15.38 19.75
CA GLN A 115 -13.62 -14.21 19.35
C GLN A 115 -13.19 -12.95 20.14
N ALA A 116 -12.81 -13.10 21.41
CA ALA A 116 -12.38 -12.01 22.28
C ALA A 116 -11.02 -11.41 21.89
N LEU A 117 -10.16 -12.15 21.17
CA LEU A 117 -8.91 -11.63 20.60
C LEU A 117 -9.12 -10.53 19.53
N GLY A 118 -10.37 -10.31 19.11
CA GLY A 118 -10.72 -9.26 18.15
C GLY A 118 -10.37 -9.59 16.70
N GLU A 119 -10.49 -8.60 15.82
CA GLU A 119 -10.22 -8.75 14.38
C GLU A 119 -8.72 -8.91 14.04
N GLU A 120 -7.84 -8.75 15.03
CA GLU A 120 -6.38 -8.65 14.87
C GLU A 120 -5.68 -10.03 14.83
N VAL A 121 -6.32 -11.09 15.33
CA VAL A 121 -5.71 -12.42 15.49
C VAL A 121 -6.47 -13.48 14.70
N LEU A 122 -6.64 -13.28 13.39
CA LEU A 122 -6.96 -14.43 12.54
C LEU A 122 -5.68 -15.16 12.19
N GLY A 123 -5.49 -16.35 12.75
CA GLY A 123 -4.35 -17.18 12.44
C GLY A 123 -4.58 -18.08 11.22
N LEU A 124 -3.56 -18.25 10.39
CA LEU A 124 -3.53 -19.31 9.37
C LEU A 124 -2.91 -20.58 10.00
N PRO A 125 -3.36 -21.78 9.60
CA PRO A 125 -2.79 -23.02 10.12
C PRO A 125 -1.30 -23.10 9.76
N ARG A 126 -0.44 -23.16 10.79
CA ARG A 126 1.02 -23.26 10.67
C ARG A 126 1.52 -24.68 10.73
N GLY A 127 0.86 -25.52 11.52
CA GLY A 127 1.29 -26.88 11.76
C GLY A 127 0.37 -27.64 12.68
N VAL A 128 0.60 -28.95 12.74
CA VAL A 128 -0.12 -29.89 13.58
C VAL A 128 0.92 -30.81 14.20
N ARG A 129 0.88 -30.99 15.53
CA ARG A 129 1.82 -31.88 16.22
C ARG A 129 1.56 -33.34 15.89
N ARG A 130 0.29 -33.73 15.86
CA ARG A 130 -0.11 -35.12 15.60
C ARG A 130 -1.47 -35.18 14.91
N LEU A 131 -1.57 -35.97 13.85
CA LEU A 131 -2.82 -36.28 13.16
C LEU A 131 -2.97 -37.80 13.07
N ARG A 132 -4.10 -38.34 13.53
CA ARG A 132 -4.35 -39.78 13.55
C ARG A 132 -5.77 -40.10 13.12
N ALA A 133 -5.92 -40.88 12.06
CA ALA A 133 -7.18 -41.49 11.67
C ALA A 133 -7.31 -42.90 12.29
N TYR A 134 -8.45 -43.18 12.90
CA TYR A 134 -8.78 -44.49 13.49
C TYR A 134 -9.76 -45.28 12.62
N GLY A 135 -10.51 -44.60 11.76
CA GLY A 135 -11.48 -45.23 10.86
C GLY A 135 -11.84 -44.33 9.67
N SER A 136 -12.84 -44.76 8.91
CA SER A 136 -13.34 -43.98 7.78
C SER A 136 -14.07 -42.73 8.27
N VAL A 137 -13.61 -41.55 7.84
CA VAL A 137 -14.27 -40.26 8.14
C VAL A 137 -15.49 -39.99 7.24
N ARG A 138 -15.98 -41.01 6.50
CA ARG A 138 -17.13 -40.86 5.59
C ARG A 138 -18.40 -40.42 6.29
N ASN A 139 -18.57 -40.91 7.51
CA ASN A 139 -19.74 -40.70 8.35
C ASN A 139 -19.46 -39.67 9.46
N ALA A 140 -18.39 -38.87 9.33
CA ALA A 140 -18.13 -37.77 10.25
C ALA A 140 -19.33 -36.82 10.25
N ARG A 141 -19.85 -36.55 11.45
CA ARG A 141 -21.03 -35.72 11.68
C ARG A 141 -20.73 -34.54 12.60
N TYR A 142 -19.82 -34.73 13.55
CA TYR A 142 -19.44 -33.68 14.49
C TYR A 142 -17.93 -33.47 14.51
N CYS A 143 -17.52 -32.24 14.80
CA CYS A 143 -16.17 -31.88 15.16
C CYS A 143 -16.20 -31.34 16.59
N TYR A 144 -15.53 -32.02 17.51
CA TYR A 144 -15.33 -31.57 18.88
C TYR A 144 -13.94 -30.92 18.99
N THR A 145 -13.93 -29.63 19.27
CA THR A 145 -12.74 -28.78 19.32
C THR A 145 -12.45 -28.40 20.77
N ARG A 146 -11.19 -28.47 21.18
CA ARG A 146 -10.70 -27.94 22.45
C ARG A 146 -9.64 -26.89 22.18
N VAL A 147 -9.88 -25.66 22.61
CA VAL A 147 -8.90 -24.58 22.54
C VAL A 147 -7.99 -24.68 23.75
N VAL A 148 -6.72 -24.98 23.51
CA VAL A 148 -5.70 -25.14 24.55
C VAL A 148 -5.13 -23.79 24.96
N LYS A 149 -4.99 -22.88 23.99
CA LYS A 149 -4.43 -21.55 24.17
C LYS A 149 -5.00 -20.59 23.13
N ALA A 150 -5.34 -19.38 23.55
CA ALA A 150 -5.72 -18.27 22.67
C ALA A 150 -5.14 -16.96 23.23
N ASP A 151 -4.16 -16.39 22.54
CA ASP A 151 -3.57 -15.08 22.88
C ASP A 151 -3.13 -14.32 21.62
N ASP A 152 -2.48 -13.17 21.81
CA ASP A 152 -1.95 -12.32 20.74
C ASP A 152 -0.91 -13.02 19.83
N SER A 153 -0.24 -14.06 20.35
CA SER A 153 0.74 -14.84 19.60
C SER A 153 0.09 -15.89 18.68
N GLY A 154 -1.18 -16.23 18.91
CA GLY A 154 -1.95 -17.16 18.10
C GLY A 154 -2.85 -18.08 18.92
N VAL A 155 -3.36 -19.12 18.24
CA VAL A 155 -4.28 -20.11 18.82
C VAL A 155 -3.69 -21.51 18.71
N GLU A 156 -3.80 -22.28 19.79
CA GLU A 156 -3.53 -23.73 19.81
C GLU A 156 -4.80 -24.49 20.15
N ALA A 157 -5.12 -25.51 19.34
CA ALA A 157 -6.33 -26.32 19.53
C ALA A 157 -6.16 -27.79 19.12
N ASP A 158 -6.96 -28.63 19.78
CA ASP A 158 -7.11 -30.06 19.52
C ASP A 158 -8.51 -30.35 18.95
N PHE A 159 -8.64 -31.37 18.11
CA PHE A 159 -9.89 -31.72 17.41
C PHE A 159 -10.12 -33.22 17.43
N GLU A 160 -11.38 -33.60 17.58
CA GLU A 160 -11.87 -34.95 17.39
C GLU A 160 -13.02 -34.92 16.38
N LEU A 161 -12.89 -35.63 15.26
CA LEU A 161 -14.01 -35.87 14.35
C LEU A 161 -14.78 -37.08 14.84
N LEU A 162 -16.08 -36.89 15.03
CA LEU A 162 -16.99 -37.89 15.59
C LEU A 162 -18.04 -38.30 14.55
N ASP A 163 -18.48 -39.55 14.59
CA ASP A 163 -19.71 -39.98 13.91
C ASP A 163 -20.97 -39.53 14.66
N GLU A 164 -22.14 -39.95 14.17
CA GLU A 164 -23.44 -39.63 14.81
C GLU A 164 -23.63 -40.24 16.20
N HIS A 165 -22.85 -41.26 16.55
CA HIS A 165 -22.89 -41.96 17.84
C HIS A 165 -21.78 -41.51 18.80
N GLY A 166 -20.95 -40.55 18.40
CA GLY A 166 -19.83 -40.04 19.20
C GLY A 166 -18.55 -40.86 19.10
N THR A 167 -18.47 -41.84 18.20
CA THR A 167 -17.25 -42.61 17.95
C THR A 167 -16.18 -41.72 17.33
N VAL A 168 -14.97 -41.71 17.90
CA VAL A 168 -13.85 -40.91 17.40
C VAL A 168 -13.27 -41.53 16.13
N LEU A 169 -13.41 -40.83 15.00
CA LEU A 169 -12.94 -41.26 13.68
C LEU A 169 -11.52 -40.75 13.39
N LEU A 170 -11.21 -39.53 13.83
CA LEU A 170 -9.91 -38.88 13.65
C LEU A 170 -9.62 -37.95 14.83
N THR A 171 -8.37 -37.90 15.27
CA THR A 171 -7.88 -36.89 16.21
C THR A 171 -6.79 -36.04 15.59
N MET A 172 -6.81 -34.76 15.94
CA MET A 172 -5.77 -33.80 15.66
C MET A 172 -5.32 -33.16 16.96
N GLN A 173 -4.05 -33.27 17.29
CA GLN A 173 -3.49 -32.71 18.52
C GLN A 173 -2.42 -31.66 18.19
N GLY A 174 -2.44 -30.55 18.91
CA GLY A 174 -1.52 -29.43 18.76
C GLY A 174 -1.61 -28.77 17.41
N GLY A 175 -2.82 -28.49 16.92
CA GLY A 175 -3.01 -27.59 15.79
C GLY A 175 -2.59 -26.18 16.21
N GLN A 176 -1.82 -25.49 15.37
CA GLN A 176 -1.28 -24.17 15.65
C GLN A 176 -1.71 -23.18 14.55
N TRP A 177 -2.30 -22.06 14.95
CA TRP A 177 -2.67 -20.94 14.08
C TRP A 177 -1.89 -19.70 14.52
N GLY A 178 -1.16 -19.08 13.61
CA GLY A 178 -0.37 -17.88 13.92
C GLY A 178 -0.93 -16.63 13.25
N ALA A 179 -0.91 -15.49 13.96
CA ALA A 179 -1.44 -14.21 13.48
C ALA A 179 -0.97 -13.85 12.06
N ARG A 180 -1.92 -13.43 11.21
CA ARG A 180 -1.70 -13.15 9.78
C ARG A 180 -0.93 -11.85 9.51
N LEU A 181 -1.01 -10.88 10.41
CA LEU A 181 -0.34 -9.58 10.30
C LEU A 181 0.29 -9.24 11.65
N SER A 182 1.47 -8.61 11.66
CA SER A 182 1.88 -7.88 12.86
C SER A 182 0.81 -6.82 13.14
N GLY A 183 0.52 -6.53 14.41
CA GLY A 183 -0.47 -5.50 14.78
C GLY A 183 -0.22 -4.15 14.07
N ASP A 184 1.03 -3.87 13.68
CA ASP A 184 1.42 -2.68 12.92
C ASP A 184 0.85 -2.66 11.49
N ALA A 185 0.88 -3.78 10.75
CA ALA A 185 0.37 -3.82 9.38
C ALA A 185 -1.16 -3.72 9.31
N TYR A 186 -1.86 -4.24 10.33
CA TYR A 186 -3.31 -4.04 10.45
C TYR A 186 -3.64 -2.57 10.72
N LYS A 187 -2.94 -1.92 11.66
CA LYS A 187 -3.11 -0.49 11.97
C LYS A 187 -2.86 0.39 10.74
N GLU A 188 -1.84 0.08 9.95
CA GLU A 188 -1.52 0.83 8.72
C GLU A 188 -2.62 0.70 7.67
N ARG A 189 -3.17 -0.51 7.48
CA ARG A 189 -4.32 -0.73 6.59
C ARG A 189 -5.55 0.05 7.05
N VAL A 190 -5.91 -0.07 8.33
CA VAL A 190 -7.08 0.62 8.89
C VAL A 190 -6.92 2.14 8.78
N LEU A 191 -5.73 2.67 9.09
CA LEU A 191 -5.44 4.09 8.91
C LEU A 191 -5.66 4.52 7.46
N SER A 192 -5.10 3.77 6.50
CA SER A 192 -5.20 4.07 5.07
C SER A 192 -6.65 4.08 4.56
N GLU A 193 -7.51 3.20 5.09
CA GLU A 193 -8.93 3.13 4.74
C GLU A 193 -9.79 4.24 5.37
N ARG A 194 -9.30 4.88 6.45
CA ARG A 194 -10.07 5.87 7.23
C ARG A 194 -9.76 7.31 6.88
N LEU A 195 -8.63 7.59 6.21
CA LEU A 195 -8.26 8.93 5.80
C LEU A 195 -9.06 9.38 4.59
N LEU A 196 -9.64 10.58 4.67
CA LEU A 196 -10.41 11.21 3.61
C LEU A 196 -9.83 12.59 3.33
N ALA A 197 -9.74 12.95 2.05
CA ALA A 197 -9.37 14.29 1.61
C ALA A 197 -10.35 14.80 0.57
N ILE A 198 -10.28 16.11 0.31
CA ILE A 198 -11.06 16.76 -0.74
C ILE A 198 -10.13 17.07 -1.90
N GLU A 199 -10.47 16.55 -3.07
CA GLU A 199 -9.81 16.84 -4.34
C GLU A 199 -10.66 17.82 -5.14
N TRP A 200 -10.00 18.78 -5.78
CA TRP A 200 -10.61 19.71 -6.72
C TRP A 200 -10.34 19.23 -8.14
N ARG A 201 -11.39 18.89 -8.86
CA ARG A 201 -11.28 18.42 -10.25
C ARG A 201 -11.70 19.54 -11.19
N GLN A 202 -10.80 19.89 -12.11
CA GLN A 202 -11.15 20.77 -13.20
C GLN A 202 -12.20 20.08 -14.09
N GLN A 203 -13.29 20.77 -14.37
CA GLN A 203 -14.35 20.32 -15.26
C GLN A 203 -14.78 21.47 -16.17
N GLU A 204 -15.50 21.12 -17.23
CA GLU A 204 -16.20 22.10 -18.05
C GLU A 204 -17.62 22.28 -17.50
N PRO A 205 -18.11 23.53 -17.36
CA PRO A 205 -19.51 23.76 -17.03
C PRO A 205 -20.41 23.11 -18.09
N ALA A 206 -21.56 22.57 -17.66
CA ALA A 206 -22.54 22.07 -18.62
C ALA A 206 -23.03 23.21 -19.52
N GLU A 207 -22.99 23.01 -20.83
CA GLU A 207 -23.59 23.96 -21.79
C GLU A 207 -25.11 23.94 -21.65
N VAL A 208 -25.70 25.10 -21.38
CA VAL A 208 -27.16 25.26 -21.34
C VAL A 208 -27.61 25.98 -22.60
N GLU A 209 -28.21 25.25 -23.54
CA GLU A 209 -28.65 25.83 -24.82
C GLU A 209 -29.77 26.86 -24.63
N HIS A 210 -30.66 26.66 -23.64
CA HIS A 210 -31.79 27.54 -23.31
C HIS A 210 -32.08 27.55 -21.80
N PRO A 211 -31.39 28.36 -20.98
CA PRO A 211 -31.72 28.45 -19.57
C PRO A 211 -33.12 29.06 -19.41
N ASP A 212 -34.01 28.39 -18.67
CA ASP A 212 -35.20 29.06 -18.15
C ASP A 212 -34.72 30.03 -17.05
N ALA A 213 -34.46 31.26 -17.47
CA ALA A 213 -33.69 32.19 -16.67
C ALA A 213 -34.42 32.65 -15.40
N GLY A 214 -35.74 32.44 -15.31
CA GLY A 214 -36.51 32.59 -14.08
C GLY A 214 -36.39 33.95 -13.38
N SER A 215 -36.76 33.99 -12.11
CA SER A 215 -36.58 35.15 -11.23
C SER A 215 -35.48 34.86 -10.21
N TRP A 216 -34.59 35.82 -9.98
CA TRP A 216 -33.43 35.69 -9.08
C TRP A 216 -33.37 36.81 -8.06
N LEU A 217 -32.96 36.46 -6.84
CA LEU A 217 -32.70 37.42 -5.77
C LEU A 217 -31.21 37.41 -5.40
N LEU A 218 -30.53 38.53 -5.64
CA LEU A 218 -29.13 38.73 -5.26
C LEU A 218 -29.04 39.54 -3.96
N VAL A 219 -28.54 38.91 -2.90
CA VAL A 219 -28.28 39.53 -1.60
C VAL A 219 -26.78 39.81 -1.49
N SER A 220 -26.38 41.08 -1.60
CA SER A 220 -25.01 41.48 -1.31
C SER A 220 -24.82 41.70 0.18
N THR A 221 -23.73 41.17 0.74
CA THR A 221 -23.33 41.41 2.14
C THR A 221 -22.27 42.51 2.28
N ALA A 222 -21.87 43.14 1.17
CA ALA A 222 -20.93 44.25 1.19
C ALA A 222 -21.60 45.52 1.72
N ALA A 223 -20.91 46.28 2.58
CA ALA A 223 -21.40 47.59 3.03
C ALA A 223 -21.19 48.70 1.98
N THR A 224 -20.36 48.44 0.97
CA THR A 224 -20.00 49.35 -0.11
C THR A 224 -20.37 48.76 -1.47
N ALA A 225 -20.34 49.59 -2.51
CA ALA A 225 -20.60 49.14 -3.88
C ALA A 225 -19.61 48.05 -4.29
N ASP A 226 -20.15 46.90 -4.68
CA ASP A 226 -19.39 45.72 -5.09
C ASP A 226 -19.52 45.53 -6.60
N VAL A 227 -18.39 45.67 -7.30
CA VAL A 227 -18.32 45.56 -8.76
C VAL A 227 -18.76 44.18 -9.24
N VAL A 228 -18.47 43.11 -8.49
CA VAL A 228 -18.89 41.75 -8.85
C VAL A 228 -20.41 41.62 -8.76
N ALA A 229 -21.03 42.20 -7.72
CA ALA A 229 -22.49 42.20 -7.56
C ALA A 229 -23.19 42.92 -8.72
N THR A 230 -22.65 44.07 -9.15
CA THR A 230 -23.18 44.83 -10.29
C THR A 230 -23.03 44.05 -11.59
N ARG A 231 -21.82 43.58 -11.91
CA ARG A 231 -21.55 42.84 -13.14
C ARG A 231 -22.34 41.53 -13.22
N LEU A 232 -22.49 40.82 -12.11
CA LEU A 232 -23.28 39.60 -12.05
C LEU A 232 -24.77 39.87 -12.32
N THR A 233 -25.31 40.94 -11.74
CA THR A 233 -26.69 41.37 -12.03
C THR A 233 -26.88 41.68 -13.51
N ASP A 234 -25.93 42.39 -14.12
CA ASP A 234 -25.99 42.73 -15.55
C ASP A 234 -25.87 41.49 -16.45
N ALA A 235 -24.99 40.55 -16.11
CA ALA A 235 -24.82 39.28 -16.80
C ALA A 235 -26.08 38.39 -16.71
N LEU A 236 -26.67 38.24 -15.52
CA LEU A 236 -27.91 37.47 -15.38
C LEU A 236 -29.05 38.08 -16.22
N LYS A 237 -29.17 39.42 -16.26
CA LYS A 237 -30.15 40.12 -17.11
C LYS A 237 -29.87 39.96 -18.60
N SER A 238 -28.61 39.96 -19.02
CA SER A 238 -28.23 39.75 -20.43
C SER A 238 -28.61 38.34 -20.91
N HIS A 239 -28.60 37.38 -19.99
CA HIS A 239 -29.08 36.01 -20.19
C HIS A 239 -30.61 35.82 -19.98
N GLY A 240 -31.37 36.92 -19.79
CA GLY A 240 -32.83 36.90 -19.75
C GLY A 240 -33.47 36.69 -18.36
N ALA A 241 -32.68 36.68 -17.29
CA ALA A 241 -33.19 36.52 -15.92
C ALA A 241 -33.81 37.82 -15.37
N TYR A 242 -34.86 37.69 -14.55
CA TYR A 242 -35.41 38.81 -13.78
C TYR A 242 -34.69 38.91 -12.43
N CYS A 243 -33.76 39.85 -12.31
CA CYS A 243 -32.95 40.01 -11.10
C CYS A 243 -33.45 41.13 -10.18
N THR A 244 -33.77 40.78 -8.94
CA THR A 244 -33.96 41.70 -7.83
C THR A 244 -32.68 41.71 -6.98
N THR A 245 -32.23 42.89 -6.54
CA THR A 245 -31.01 43.02 -5.73
C THR A 245 -31.34 43.70 -4.42
N MET A 246 -30.77 43.20 -3.32
CA MET A 246 -30.81 43.86 -2.01
C MET A 246 -29.42 43.89 -1.38
N CYS A 247 -29.21 44.84 -0.47
CA CYS A 247 -27.96 45.02 0.26
C CYS A 247 -28.20 44.80 1.75
N TRP A 248 -27.65 43.72 2.30
CA TRP A 248 -27.79 43.37 3.72
C TRP A 248 -26.42 43.07 4.32
N PRO A 249 -25.66 44.09 4.75
CA PRO A 249 -24.36 43.88 5.36
C PRO A 249 -24.45 43.42 6.83
N PRO A 250 -23.38 42.82 7.40
CA PRO A 250 -23.38 42.27 8.77
C PRO A 250 -23.70 43.25 9.91
N ARG A 251 -23.56 44.56 9.66
CA ARG A 251 -23.78 45.64 10.65
C ARG A 251 -24.97 46.55 10.29
N ALA A 252 -25.89 46.08 9.45
CA ALA A 252 -27.12 46.80 9.11
C ALA A 252 -28.22 46.64 10.17
N ASP A 253 -29.33 47.36 9.98
CA ASP A 253 -30.58 47.08 10.70
C ASP A 253 -31.17 45.75 10.24
N HIS A 254 -30.95 44.69 11.04
CA HIS A 254 -31.42 43.34 10.74
C HIS A 254 -32.94 43.17 10.86
N VAL A 255 -33.67 44.12 11.45
CA VAL A 255 -35.14 44.05 11.50
C VAL A 255 -35.70 44.48 10.15
N SER A 256 -35.38 45.70 9.71
CA SER A 256 -35.89 46.23 8.44
C SER A 256 -35.44 45.40 7.23
N ASN A 257 -34.19 44.95 7.18
CA ASN A 257 -33.71 44.12 6.06
C ASN A 257 -34.40 42.75 6.00
N ARG A 258 -34.76 42.19 7.16
CA ARG A 258 -35.50 40.93 7.22
C ARG A 258 -36.92 41.10 6.71
N GLU A 259 -37.61 42.16 7.14
CA GLU A 259 -38.96 42.47 6.64
C GLU A 259 -38.96 42.69 5.12
N GLU A 260 -37.94 43.37 4.59
CA GLU A 260 -37.76 43.55 3.15
C GLU A 260 -37.49 42.20 2.45
N PHE A 261 -36.61 41.36 2.98
CA PHE A 261 -36.30 40.03 2.45
C PHE A 261 -37.53 39.12 2.42
N GLU A 262 -38.26 39.03 3.53
CA GLU A 262 -39.53 38.28 3.63
C GLU A 262 -40.57 38.79 2.62
N ASN A 263 -40.64 40.11 2.40
CA ASN A 263 -41.54 40.68 1.40
C ASN A 263 -41.16 40.24 -0.02
N TYR A 264 -39.87 40.25 -0.37
CA TYR A 264 -39.42 39.70 -1.66
C TYR A 264 -39.78 38.22 -1.77
N LEU A 265 -39.45 37.40 -0.77
CA LEU A 265 -39.72 35.95 -0.81
C LEU A 265 -41.22 35.61 -0.89
N ARG A 266 -42.10 36.39 -0.24
CA ARG A 266 -43.56 36.19 -0.33
C ARG A 266 -44.16 36.60 -1.68
N THR A 267 -43.57 37.60 -2.32
CA THR A 267 -44.10 38.18 -3.58
C THR A 267 -43.48 37.56 -4.82
N GLY A 268 -42.27 37.00 -4.71
CA GLY A 268 -41.50 36.45 -5.81
C GLY A 268 -41.43 34.92 -5.79
N GLY A 269 -41.77 34.29 -6.91
CA GLY A 269 -41.42 32.89 -7.18
C GLY A 269 -39.99 32.80 -7.71
N PHE A 270 -39.00 32.99 -6.83
CA PHE A 270 -37.59 32.96 -7.22
C PHE A 270 -37.13 31.54 -7.52
N SER A 271 -36.41 31.37 -8.63
CA SER A 271 -35.74 30.14 -9.00
C SER A 271 -34.46 29.93 -8.17
N GLY A 272 -33.80 31.04 -7.80
CA GLY A 272 -32.59 31.00 -6.98
C GLY A 272 -32.35 32.27 -6.17
N VAL A 273 -31.74 32.09 -5.00
CA VAL A 273 -31.28 33.17 -4.12
C VAL A 273 -29.75 33.08 -4.02
N VAL A 274 -29.07 34.18 -4.36
CA VAL A 274 -27.61 34.27 -4.35
C VAL A 274 -27.17 35.19 -3.22
N ILE A 275 -26.43 34.65 -2.26
CA ILE A 275 -25.78 35.42 -1.19
C ILE A 275 -24.33 35.67 -1.60
N LEU A 276 -24.03 36.89 -2.00
CA LEU A 276 -22.69 37.30 -2.40
C LEU A 276 -21.94 37.92 -1.21
N THR A 277 -20.83 37.28 -0.84
CA THR A 277 -19.94 37.79 0.21
C THR A 277 -19.20 39.04 -0.24
N GLY A 278 -19.01 39.98 0.69
CA GLY A 278 -18.23 41.18 0.45
C GLY A 278 -16.76 40.88 0.11
N PRO A 279 -16.04 41.84 -0.51
CA PRO A 279 -14.61 41.71 -0.76
C PRO A 279 -13.84 41.61 0.56
N LYS A 280 -12.60 41.11 0.50
CA LYS A 280 -11.70 41.09 1.66
C LYS A 280 -11.47 42.51 2.16
N ASN A 281 -11.66 42.76 3.44
CA ASN A 281 -11.65 44.12 4.01
C ASN A 281 -10.24 44.73 4.17
N GLY A 282 -9.18 44.03 3.74
CA GLY A 282 -7.80 44.51 3.78
C GLY A 282 -7.15 44.54 5.17
N ASP A 283 -7.86 44.12 6.21
CA ASP A 283 -7.41 44.15 7.60
C ASP A 283 -6.34 43.09 7.91
N ALA A 284 -5.57 43.33 8.98
CA ALA A 284 -4.51 42.43 9.44
C ALA A 284 -5.06 41.02 9.75
N HIS A 285 -4.26 39.99 9.46
CA HIS A 285 -4.65 38.57 9.62
C HIS A 285 -5.24 38.25 11.01
N ASP A 286 -4.81 38.98 12.04
CA ASP A 286 -5.27 38.84 13.43
C ASP A 286 -6.77 39.12 13.63
N GLN A 287 -7.43 39.89 12.75
CA GLN A 287 -8.86 40.19 12.83
C GLN A 287 -9.74 39.15 12.10
N SER A 288 -9.15 38.30 11.25
CA SER A 288 -9.88 37.34 10.42
C SER A 288 -10.82 36.41 11.22
N PRO A 289 -10.45 35.90 12.42
CA PRO A 289 -11.36 35.08 13.22
C PRO A 289 -12.61 35.82 13.70
N LEU A 290 -12.48 37.11 14.05
CA LEU A 290 -13.62 37.94 14.48
C LEU A 290 -14.57 38.21 13.32
N LEU A 291 -14.01 38.60 12.17
CA LEU A 291 -14.78 38.82 10.93
C LEU A 291 -15.45 37.54 10.44
N GLY A 292 -14.75 36.40 10.51
CA GLY A 292 -15.33 35.10 10.16
C GLY A 292 -16.51 34.71 11.04
N ARG A 293 -16.46 35.03 12.33
CA ARG A 293 -17.62 34.87 13.22
C ARG A 293 -18.79 35.76 12.80
N GLU A 294 -18.53 37.02 12.42
CA GLU A 294 -19.57 37.93 11.93
C GLU A 294 -20.21 37.40 10.63
N TYR A 295 -19.41 36.93 9.66
CA TYR A 295 -19.90 36.33 8.42
C TYR A 295 -20.77 35.09 8.67
N VAL A 296 -20.33 34.17 9.53
CA VAL A 296 -21.12 32.97 9.89
C VAL A 296 -22.43 33.35 10.56
N GLN A 297 -22.40 34.25 11.56
CA GLN A 297 -23.62 34.72 12.22
C GLN A 297 -24.59 35.37 11.24
N HIS A 298 -24.05 36.13 10.29
CA HIS A 298 -24.84 36.82 9.29
C HIS A 298 -25.46 35.86 8.28
N LEU A 299 -24.72 34.86 7.81
CA LEU A 299 -25.27 33.84 6.92
C LEU A 299 -26.41 33.09 7.61
N VAL A 300 -26.27 32.70 8.88
CA VAL A 300 -27.37 32.09 9.66
C VAL A 300 -28.61 33.00 9.71
N ARG A 301 -28.43 34.32 9.89
CA ARG A 301 -29.57 35.26 9.92
C ARG A 301 -30.31 35.29 8.60
N ILE A 302 -29.60 35.34 7.48
CA ILE A 302 -30.23 35.38 6.15
C ILE A 302 -30.91 34.05 5.85
N THR A 303 -30.23 32.92 6.08
CA THR A 303 -30.72 31.61 5.63
C THR A 303 -31.84 31.06 6.48
N ARG A 304 -32.06 31.58 7.69
CA ARG A 304 -33.19 31.20 8.56
C ARG A 304 -34.55 31.54 7.98
N GLU A 305 -34.63 32.55 7.11
CA GLU A 305 -35.91 32.99 6.53
C GLU A 305 -36.30 32.18 5.28
N LEU A 306 -35.35 31.43 4.69
CA LEU A 306 -35.57 30.70 3.43
C LEU A 306 -36.47 29.45 3.56
N PRO A 307 -36.39 28.63 4.62
CA PRO A 307 -37.26 27.46 4.78
C PRO A 307 -38.73 27.80 5.05
N GLU A 308 -39.00 29.01 5.54
CA GLU A 308 -40.35 29.45 5.94
C GLU A 308 -41.18 29.99 4.76
N VAL A 309 -40.64 29.94 3.54
CA VAL A 309 -41.31 30.46 2.34
C VAL A 309 -42.40 29.49 1.86
N PRO A 310 -43.66 29.94 1.73
CA PRO A 310 -44.72 29.10 1.18
C PRO A 310 -44.56 28.93 -0.34
N GLY A 311 -44.37 27.69 -0.81
CA GLY A 311 -44.26 27.37 -2.25
C GLY A 311 -43.11 26.42 -2.57
N GLU A 312 -42.65 26.43 -3.82
CA GLU A 312 -41.38 25.77 -4.19
C GLU A 312 -40.21 26.58 -3.63
N ALA A 313 -39.32 25.90 -2.90
CA ALA A 313 -38.19 26.53 -2.27
C ALA A 313 -37.13 26.93 -3.32
N PRO A 314 -36.60 28.17 -3.27
CA PRO A 314 -35.54 28.59 -4.19
C PRO A 314 -34.25 27.85 -3.88
N ARG A 315 -33.42 27.62 -4.91
CA ARG A 315 -32.06 27.13 -4.70
C ARG A 315 -31.20 28.22 -4.06
N LEU A 316 -30.45 27.85 -3.02
CA LEU A 316 -29.54 28.75 -2.31
C LEU A 316 -28.12 28.63 -2.87
N TYR A 317 -27.57 29.76 -3.33
CA TYR A 317 -26.17 29.87 -3.74
C TYR A 317 -25.43 30.82 -2.80
N VAL A 318 -24.31 30.38 -2.22
CA VAL A 318 -23.43 31.21 -1.40
C VAL A 318 -22.11 31.41 -2.12
N VAL A 319 -21.87 32.65 -2.57
CA VAL A 319 -20.67 33.00 -3.34
C VAL A 319 -19.61 33.56 -2.40
N THR A 320 -18.54 32.79 -2.21
CA THR A 320 -17.37 33.15 -1.39
C THR A 320 -16.19 33.59 -2.27
N ARG A 321 -15.22 34.31 -1.70
CA ARG A 321 -14.07 34.87 -2.40
C ARG A 321 -12.77 34.32 -1.81
N ASN A 322 -12.10 33.45 -2.55
CA ASN A 322 -10.87 32.75 -2.13
C ASN A 322 -10.98 32.11 -0.74
N ALA A 323 -12.16 31.65 -0.32
CA ALA A 323 -12.40 31.18 1.04
C ALA A 323 -11.73 29.84 1.35
N GLN A 324 -11.25 29.14 0.33
CA GLN A 324 -10.59 27.85 0.48
C GLN A 324 -9.48 27.62 -0.55
N LYS A 325 -8.58 26.70 -0.21
CA LYS A 325 -7.49 26.28 -1.10
C LYS A 325 -8.04 25.31 -2.14
N VAL A 326 -7.95 25.69 -3.42
CA VAL A 326 -8.31 24.88 -4.58
C VAL A 326 -7.04 24.47 -5.31
N LEU A 327 -6.17 25.44 -5.58
CA LEU A 327 -4.86 25.24 -6.19
C LEU A 327 -3.72 25.40 -5.17
N ALA A 328 -2.55 24.82 -5.48
CA ALA A 328 -1.41 24.82 -4.57
C ALA A 328 -0.93 26.23 -4.15
N GLY A 329 -1.10 27.23 -5.04
CA GLY A 329 -0.67 28.62 -4.85
C GLY A 329 -1.74 29.57 -4.28
N ASP A 330 -2.94 29.09 -3.97
CA ASP A 330 -4.02 29.94 -3.48
C ASP A 330 -3.69 30.58 -2.13
N VAL A 331 -4.00 31.87 -1.98
CA VAL A 331 -3.96 32.59 -0.72
C VAL A 331 -5.38 32.63 -0.14
N VAL A 332 -5.59 31.88 0.93
CA VAL A 332 -6.93 31.70 1.51
C VAL A 332 -7.41 32.94 2.27
N ASN A 333 -8.63 33.38 1.96
CA ASN A 333 -9.38 34.37 2.72
C ASN A 333 -10.04 33.73 3.95
N LEU A 334 -9.34 33.79 5.08
CA LEU A 334 -9.79 33.20 6.35
C LEU A 334 -11.07 33.84 6.91
N GLU A 335 -11.42 35.06 6.49
CA GLU A 335 -12.67 35.71 6.90
C GLU A 335 -13.91 34.93 6.45
N GLN A 336 -13.81 34.16 5.36
CA GLN A 336 -14.95 33.46 4.75
C GLN A 336 -14.83 31.93 4.82
N ALA A 337 -13.68 31.40 5.24
CA ALA A 337 -13.41 29.96 5.28
C ALA A 337 -14.44 29.16 6.11
N GLY A 338 -14.95 29.75 7.20
CA GLY A 338 -15.96 29.11 8.04
C GLY A 338 -17.33 28.93 7.39
N LEU A 339 -17.63 29.67 6.31
CA LEU A 339 -18.93 29.60 5.63
C LEU A 339 -19.15 28.25 4.95
N ARG A 340 -18.07 27.59 4.47
CA ARG A 340 -18.15 26.26 3.87
C ARG A 340 -18.86 25.25 4.77
N GLY A 341 -18.42 25.20 6.04
CA GLY A 341 -19.00 24.27 7.02
C GLY A 341 -20.49 24.55 7.25
N LEU A 342 -20.87 25.82 7.32
CA LEU A 342 -22.27 26.22 7.50
C LEU A 342 -23.13 25.88 6.28
N VAL A 343 -22.65 26.10 5.06
CA VAL A 343 -23.38 25.74 3.83
C VAL A 343 -23.66 24.23 3.78
N ARG A 344 -22.68 23.38 4.15
CA ARG A 344 -22.90 21.92 4.26
C ARG A 344 -23.98 21.56 5.28
N VAL A 345 -24.00 22.23 6.42
CA VAL A 345 -25.04 22.02 7.45
C VAL A 345 -26.41 22.40 6.90
N ILE A 346 -26.52 23.56 6.24
CA ILE A 346 -27.78 24.00 5.62
C ILE A 346 -28.27 23.00 4.57
N GLY A 347 -27.38 22.52 3.69
CA GLY A 347 -27.74 21.50 2.69
C GLY A 347 -28.20 20.17 3.30
N THR A 348 -27.70 19.82 4.49
CA THR A 348 -28.11 18.62 5.22
C THR A 348 -29.43 18.80 5.96
N GLU A 349 -29.63 19.94 6.63
CA GLU A 349 -30.85 20.25 7.39
C GLU A 349 -32.04 20.61 6.49
N HIS A 350 -31.78 21.30 5.37
CA HIS A 350 -32.78 21.77 4.43
C HIS A 350 -32.43 21.34 2.97
N PRO A 351 -32.52 20.04 2.63
CA PRO A 351 -32.10 19.54 1.30
C PRO A 351 -32.84 20.15 0.11
N HIS A 352 -34.08 20.62 0.32
CA HIS A 352 -34.89 21.29 -0.71
C HIS A 352 -34.29 22.62 -1.17
N LEU A 353 -33.41 23.26 -0.37
CA LEU A 353 -32.71 24.48 -0.77
C LEU A 353 -31.53 24.22 -1.71
N ARG A 354 -31.09 22.96 -1.90
CA ARG A 354 -29.91 22.59 -2.73
C ARG A 354 -28.73 23.55 -2.51
N ALA A 355 -28.38 23.76 -1.23
CA ALA A 355 -27.44 24.78 -0.81
C ALA A 355 -26.06 24.57 -1.43
N THR A 356 -25.68 25.48 -2.33
CA THR A 356 -24.48 25.37 -3.16
C THR A 356 -23.48 26.46 -2.81
N GLN A 357 -22.23 26.08 -2.53
CA GLN A 357 -21.11 27.02 -2.39
C GLN A 357 -20.39 27.21 -3.73
N ILE A 358 -20.16 28.46 -4.11
CA ILE A 358 -19.33 28.84 -5.26
C ILE A 358 -18.18 29.73 -4.76
N ASP A 359 -16.95 29.23 -4.77
CA ASP A 359 -15.78 30.00 -4.34
C ASP A 359 -15.03 30.61 -5.52
N VAL A 360 -15.03 31.94 -5.63
CA VAL A 360 -14.46 32.68 -6.77
C VAL A 360 -13.13 33.34 -6.39
N ASP A 361 -12.27 33.55 -7.37
CA ASP A 361 -11.08 34.39 -7.22
C ASP A 361 -11.36 35.86 -7.61
N GLU A 362 -10.34 36.72 -7.60
CA GLU A 362 -10.48 38.13 -7.98
C GLU A 362 -10.66 38.34 -9.48
N ALA A 363 -10.29 37.34 -10.30
CA ALA A 363 -10.30 37.39 -11.75
C ALA A 363 -11.59 36.81 -12.36
N VAL A 364 -12.55 36.41 -11.53
CA VAL A 364 -13.79 35.77 -11.98
C VAL A 364 -14.53 36.63 -13.01
N ASP A 365 -14.93 35.99 -14.10
CA ASP A 365 -15.82 36.58 -15.08
C ASP A 365 -17.27 36.45 -14.60
N ALA A 366 -18.00 37.57 -14.62
CA ALA A 366 -19.39 37.61 -14.20
C ALA A 366 -20.30 36.80 -15.13
N ASP A 367 -19.97 36.72 -16.42
CA ASP A 367 -20.72 35.91 -17.38
C ASP A 367 -20.56 34.41 -17.09
N GLN A 368 -19.34 33.96 -16.74
CA GLN A 368 -19.09 32.56 -16.33
C GLN A 368 -19.84 32.21 -15.05
N LEU A 369 -19.84 33.11 -14.06
CA LEU A 369 -20.60 32.92 -12.82
C LEU A 369 -22.11 32.89 -13.08
N ALA A 370 -22.62 33.76 -13.95
CA ALA A 370 -24.03 33.75 -14.36
C ALA A 370 -24.40 32.44 -15.07
N GLN A 371 -23.56 31.95 -15.98
CA GLN A 371 -23.77 30.66 -16.65
C GLN A 371 -23.83 29.50 -15.66
N GLN A 372 -22.97 29.48 -14.63
CA GLN A 372 -23.05 28.46 -13.60
C GLN A 372 -24.36 28.53 -12.81
N LEU A 373 -24.79 29.73 -12.40
CA LEU A 373 -26.04 29.91 -11.64
C LEU A 373 -27.27 29.48 -12.43
N LEU A 374 -27.32 29.87 -13.71
CA LEU A 374 -28.38 29.50 -14.64
C LEU A 374 -28.30 28.03 -15.08
N GLY A 375 -27.15 27.39 -14.88
CA GLY A 375 -26.96 25.96 -15.05
C GLY A 375 -27.60 25.16 -13.92
N ASP A 376 -28.27 24.07 -14.26
CA ASP A 376 -28.82 23.14 -13.29
C ASP A 376 -27.79 22.07 -12.89
N SER A 377 -26.60 22.52 -12.50
CA SER A 377 -25.55 21.61 -12.02
C SER A 377 -25.94 21.02 -10.66
N GLU A 378 -25.79 19.71 -10.48
CA GLU A 378 -26.04 19.03 -9.20
C GLU A 378 -24.90 19.21 -8.18
N GLU A 379 -23.91 20.05 -8.48
CA GLU A 379 -22.74 20.25 -7.63
C GLU A 379 -23.02 21.22 -6.48
N ASP A 380 -22.82 20.76 -5.24
CA ASP A 380 -23.02 21.57 -4.03
C ASP A 380 -21.76 22.36 -3.60
N GLU A 381 -20.57 21.99 -4.09
CA GLU A 381 -19.32 22.68 -3.80
C GLU A 381 -18.46 22.87 -5.05
N THR A 382 -18.28 24.13 -5.43
CA THR A 382 -17.58 24.51 -6.66
C THR A 382 -16.64 25.69 -6.45
N ALA A 383 -15.71 25.89 -7.36
CA ALA A 383 -14.82 27.03 -7.36
C ALA A 383 -14.43 27.46 -8.77
N TRP A 384 -14.13 28.76 -8.92
CA TRP A 384 -13.53 29.34 -10.12
C TRP A 384 -12.11 29.82 -9.83
N ARG A 385 -11.15 29.39 -10.64
CA ARG A 385 -9.76 29.85 -10.58
C ARG A 385 -9.25 30.12 -11.99
N ASN A 386 -8.79 31.35 -12.24
CA ASN A 386 -8.24 31.79 -13.53
C ASN A 386 -9.13 31.42 -14.73
N GLY A 387 -10.46 31.56 -14.58
CA GLY A 387 -11.44 31.24 -15.62
C GLY A 387 -11.71 29.75 -15.84
N ALA A 388 -11.14 28.85 -15.02
CA ALA A 388 -11.45 27.42 -15.02
C ALA A 388 -12.38 27.05 -13.85
N TRP A 389 -13.31 26.13 -14.12
CA TRP A 389 -14.28 25.64 -13.15
C TRP A 389 -13.78 24.36 -12.47
N TYR A 390 -13.93 24.31 -11.15
CA TYR A 390 -13.50 23.19 -10.31
C TYR A 390 -14.65 22.71 -9.45
N VAL A 391 -14.75 21.39 -9.30
CA VAL A 391 -15.75 20.73 -8.44
C VAL A 391 -15.06 19.95 -7.31
N ALA A 392 -15.63 20.00 -6.12
CA ALA A 392 -15.08 19.29 -4.97
C ALA A 392 -15.52 17.82 -4.96
N ARG A 393 -14.59 16.91 -4.69
CA ARG A 393 -14.87 15.48 -4.49
C ARG A 393 -14.20 14.98 -3.21
N LEU A 394 -14.97 14.30 -2.39
CA LEU A 394 -14.45 13.57 -1.24
C LEU A 394 -13.95 12.20 -1.71
N TYR A 395 -12.73 11.81 -1.32
CA TYR A 395 -12.16 10.51 -1.69
C TYR A 395 -11.28 9.95 -0.57
N PRO A 396 -11.11 8.61 -0.51
CA PRO A 396 -10.11 7.98 0.34
C PRO A 396 -8.70 8.41 -0.06
N ALA A 397 -7.97 8.98 0.90
CA ALA A 397 -6.65 9.57 0.68
C ALA A 397 -5.65 8.94 1.65
N PRO A 398 -5.16 7.72 1.37
CA PRO A 398 -4.08 7.13 2.15
C PRO A 398 -2.83 7.99 2.04
N LEU A 399 -2.02 8.03 3.09
CA LEU A 399 -0.84 8.90 3.14
C LEU A 399 0.11 8.59 1.99
N LEU A 400 0.37 9.59 1.16
CA LEU A 400 1.27 9.47 0.03
C LEU A 400 2.70 9.82 0.44
N PRO A 401 3.74 9.29 -0.25
CA PRO A 401 5.12 9.61 0.06
C PRO A 401 5.43 11.12 0.05
N GLU A 402 4.77 11.89 -0.81
CA GLU A 402 4.88 13.36 -0.90
C GLU A 402 4.31 14.11 0.31
N GLU A 403 3.45 13.48 1.10
CA GLU A 403 2.87 14.07 2.33
C GLU A 403 3.77 13.89 3.55
N ARG A 404 4.92 13.23 3.38
CA ARG A 404 5.91 13.05 4.43
C ARG A 404 6.52 14.38 4.85
N LYS A 405 6.83 14.48 6.14
CA LYS A 405 7.56 15.62 6.68
C LYS A 405 8.98 15.65 6.11
N THR A 406 9.27 16.70 5.36
CA THR A 406 10.62 16.99 4.89
C THR A 406 11.31 17.94 5.87
N THR A 407 12.57 17.68 6.18
CA THR A 407 13.40 18.55 7.00
C THR A 407 14.76 18.76 6.36
N ARG A 408 15.46 19.83 6.77
CA ARG A 408 16.86 20.04 6.41
C ARG A 408 17.72 19.49 7.54
N ALA A 409 18.65 18.59 7.20
CA ALA A 409 19.62 18.03 8.13
C ALA A 409 21.03 18.48 7.73
N ASN A 410 21.84 18.84 8.72
CA ASN A 410 23.27 19.08 8.55
C ASN A 410 24.00 17.74 8.68
N HIS A 411 24.61 17.28 7.58
CA HIS A 411 25.30 15.99 7.53
C HIS A 411 26.48 15.85 8.50
N GLU A 412 27.02 16.94 9.04
CA GLU A 412 28.13 16.92 10.02
C GLU A 412 27.66 16.72 11.47
N ARG A 413 26.38 16.98 11.75
CA ARG A 413 25.86 17.03 13.13
C ARG A 413 24.66 16.12 13.34
N ASP A 414 23.79 16.07 12.34
CA ASP A 414 22.49 15.42 12.41
C ASP A 414 22.57 13.99 11.88
N GLY A 415 21.73 13.11 12.45
CA GLY A 415 21.57 11.75 11.97
C GLY A 415 20.79 11.72 10.67
N MET A 416 21.37 11.16 9.61
CA MET A 416 20.66 10.83 8.38
C MET A 416 21.14 9.47 7.88
N ARG A 417 20.24 8.70 7.25
CA ARG A 417 20.59 7.41 6.65
C ARG A 417 19.85 7.16 5.35
N MET A 418 20.45 6.38 4.46
CA MET A 418 19.81 5.90 3.24
C MET A 418 18.83 4.77 3.56
N GLN A 419 17.64 4.82 2.98
CA GLN A 419 16.64 3.77 3.05
C GLN A 419 16.00 3.55 1.68
N ILE A 420 15.37 2.39 1.50
CA ILE A 420 14.54 2.09 0.33
C ILE A 420 13.11 2.00 0.80
N ARG A 421 12.27 2.86 0.24
CA ARG A 421 10.84 2.85 0.55
C ARG A 421 10.14 1.66 -0.08
N THR A 422 10.50 1.31 -1.31
CA THR A 422 9.87 0.23 -2.08
C THR A 422 10.95 -0.66 -2.69
N PHE A 423 11.17 -1.83 -2.08
CA PHE A 423 12.15 -2.80 -2.59
C PHE A 423 11.82 -3.19 -4.04
N GLY A 424 12.84 -3.24 -4.90
CA GLY A 424 12.69 -3.43 -6.34
C GLY A 424 12.73 -2.13 -7.15
N ASP A 425 12.40 -0.99 -6.53
CA ASP A 425 12.45 0.33 -7.15
C ASP A 425 13.59 1.17 -6.56
N LEU A 426 14.62 1.43 -7.37
CA LEU A 426 15.78 2.22 -6.95
C LEU A 426 15.47 3.72 -6.88
N GLU A 427 14.44 4.22 -7.56
CA GLU A 427 14.01 5.63 -7.43
C GLU A 427 13.38 5.91 -6.05
N SER A 428 12.97 4.85 -5.36
CA SER A 428 12.48 4.91 -3.98
C SER A 428 13.58 4.99 -2.92
N MET A 429 14.86 5.05 -3.33
CA MET A 429 16.00 5.32 -2.44
C MET A 429 15.96 6.75 -1.93
N GLU A 430 15.93 6.93 -0.62
CA GLU A 430 15.76 8.24 0.02
C GLU A 430 16.65 8.38 1.26
N LEU A 431 17.05 9.63 1.54
CA LEU A 431 17.71 9.99 2.79
C LEU A 431 16.65 10.29 3.85
N VAL A 432 16.72 9.56 4.97
CA VAL A 432 15.78 9.70 6.08
C VAL A 432 16.52 10.25 7.29
N ALA A 433 16.01 11.36 7.83
CA ALA A 433 16.50 11.91 9.09
C ALA A 433 16.25 10.93 10.24
N ARG A 434 17.24 10.79 11.11
CA ARG A 434 17.21 9.93 12.29
C ARG A 434 17.62 10.73 13.51
N GLU A 435 16.91 10.51 14.60
CA GLU A 435 17.36 11.00 15.89
C GLU A 435 18.65 10.27 16.27
N ARG A 436 19.63 11.06 16.72
CA ARG A 436 20.93 10.56 17.15
C ARG A 436 20.81 10.19 18.63
N VAL A 437 21.08 8.93 18.95
CA VAL A 437 20.98 8.40 20.31
C VAL A 437 22.37 8.07 20.85
N SER A 438 22.57 8.22 22.15
CA SER A 438 23.84 7.87 22.78
C SER A 438 24.10 6.35 22.72
N PRO A 439 25.35 5.89 22.51
CA PRO A 439 25.66 4.46 22.50
C PRO A 439 25.41 3.82 23.87
N GLY A 440 24.85 2.60 23.87
CA GLY A 440 24.63 1.79 25.07
C GLY A 440 25.90 1.06 25.55
N PRO A 441 25.79 0.26 26.63
CA PRO A 441 26.92 -0.52 27.14
C PRO A 441 27.53 -1.43 26.06
N GLY A 442 28.86 -1.43 25.93
CA GLY A 442 29.57 -2.22 24.92
C GLY A 442 29.49 -1.67 23.48
N GLN A 443 28.87 -0.50 23.27
CA GLN A 443 28.71 0.11 21.95
C GLN A 443 29.56 1.37 21.79
N ILE A 444 29.85 1.71 20.54
CA ILE A 444 30.43 3.00 20.17
C ILE A 444 29.58 3.65 19.09
N GLU A 445 29.63 4.97 19.03
CA GLU A 445 29.08 5.73 17.92
C GLU A 445 30.23 6.22 17.03
N VAL A 446 30.08 6.06 15.72
CA VAL A 446 31.07 6.42 14.71
C VAL A 446 30.45 7.39 13.72
N ALA A 447 31.09 8.54 13.52
CA ALA A 447 30.85 9.42 12.38
C ALA A 447 31.44 8.76 11.13
N VAL A 448 30.56 8.26 10.26
CA VAL A 448 30.95 7.50 9.07
C VAL A 448 31.49 8.45 8.02
N SER A 449 32.72 8.19 7.55
CA SER A 449 33.33 8.92 6.44
C SER A 449 33.17 8.18 5.12
N ALA A 450 33.24 6.85 5.15
CA ALA A 450 33.05 5.99 3.99
C ALA A 450 32.39 4.67 4.39
N SER A 451 31.57 4.11 3.49
CA SER A 451 30.98 2.77 3.59
C SER A 451 31.02 2.12 2.20
N SER A 452 31.09 0.80 2.14
CA SER A 452 31.11 0.10 0.85
C SER A 452 29.71 -0.26 0.34
N ILE A 453 29.66 -0.59 -0.96
CA ILE A 453 28.49 -1.18 -1.61
C ILE A 453 28.85 -2.62 -1.96
N ASN A 454 28.24 -3.57 -1.24
CA ASN A 454 28.41 -4.99 -1.48
C ASN A 454 27.30 -5.54 -2.38
N PHE A 455 27.52 -6.70 -2.99
CA PHE A 455 26.48 -7.36 -3.79
C PHE A 455 25.25 -7.73 -2.95
N ALA A 456 25.43 -7.94 -1.64
CA ALA A 456 24.34 -8.09 -0.69
C ALA A 456 23.40 -6.88 -0.70
N ASP A 457 23.93 -5.65 -0.66
CA ASP A 457 23.13 -4.43 -0.66
C ASP A 457 22.31 -4.27 -1.96
N VAL A 458 22.87 -4.71 -3.08
CA VAL A 458 22.16 -4.74 -4.37
C VAL A 458 20.98 -5.72 -4.33
N LEU A 459 21.18 -6.92 -3.80
CA LEU A 459 20.10 -7.91 -3.64
C LEU A 459 19.03 -7.43 -2.66
N VAL A 460 19.42 -6.74 -1.59
CA VAL A 460 18.48 -6.11 -0.65
C VAL A 460 17.66 -5.07 -1.39
N ALA A 461 18.31 -4.19 -2.15
CA ALA A 461 17.64 -3.13 -2.90
C ALA A 461 16.61 -3.66 -3.89
N PHE A 462 16.90 -4.80 -4.55
CA PHE A 462 15.97 -5.47 -5.46
C PHE A 462 14.93 -6.38 -4.77
N GLY A 463 14.93 -6.48 -3.44
CA GLY A 463 14.03 -7.40 -2.72
C GLY A 463 14.32 -8.88 -2.97
N ARG A 464 15.54 -9.21 -3.42
CA ARG A 464 15.99 -10.57 -3.76
C ARG A 464 16.96 -11.16 -2.74
N TYR A 465 17.24 -10.43 -1.66
CA TYR A 465 18.09 -10.95 -0.60
C TYR A 465 17.34 -12.03 0.19
N PRO A 466 17.90 -13.24 0.34
CA PRO A 466 17.26 -14.28 1.14
C PRO A 466 17.23 -13.82 2.61
N ALA A 467 16.06 -13.40 3.07
CA ALA A 467 15.87 -12.97 4.45
C ALA A 467 16.08 -14.17 5.38
N ILE A 468 17.14 -14.14 6.17
CA ILE A 468 17.34 -15.09 7.26
C ILE A 468 16.39 -14.68 8.38
N GLU A 469 15.55 -15.60 8.84
CA GLU A 469 14.52 -15.34 9.87
C GLU A 469 13.49 -14.24 9.49
N GLY A 470 13.28 -13.99 8.20
CA GLY A 470 12.28 -13.03 7.74
C GLY A 470 12.64 -11.55 7.94
N ARG A 471 13.83 -11.24 8.46
CA ARG A 471 14.33 -9.85 8.53
C ARG A 471 15.22 -9.54 7.35
N LEU A 472 14.82 -8.55 6.56
CA LEU A 472 15.71 -7.97 5.55
C LEU A 472 16.78 -7.13 6.24
N PRO A 473 18.07 -7.33 5.91
CA PRO A 473 19.13 -6.50 6.47
C PRO A 473 19.01 -5.05 5.97
N GLN A 474 19.51 -4.12 6.79
CA GLN A 474 19.59 -2.72 6.42
C GLN A 474 20.77 -2.50 5.43
N LEU A 475 20.73 -1.40 4.67
CA LEU A 475 21.74 -1.11 3.66
C LEU A 475 23.09 -0.73 4.27
N GLY A 476 24.15 -1.36 3.76
CA GLY A 476 25.53 -1.13 4.17
C GLY A 476 25.94 -2.05 5.32
N THR A 477 26.92 -2.92 5.06
CA THR A 477 27.44 -3.87 6.05
C THR A 477 28.67 -3.37 6.79
N ASP A 478 29.51 -2.57 6.13
CA ASP A 478 30.76 -2.04 6.71
C ASP A 478 30.82 -0.51 6.69
N PHE A 479 31.69 0.04 7.54
CA PHE A 479 31.96 1.46 7.62
C PHE A 479 33.43 1.72 7.94
N ALA A 480 33.88 2.93 7.66
CA ALA A 480 35.11 3.52 8.17
C ALA A 480 34.86 4.99 8.53
N GLY A 481 35.37 5.40 9.69
CA GLY A 481 35.05 6.71 10.25
C GLY A 481 35.81 7.04 11.52
N VAL A 482 35.24 7.95 12.31
CA VAL A 482 35.83 8.44 13.55
C VAL A 482 34.86 8.25 14.71
N VAL A 483 35.33 7.71 15.83
CA VAL A 483 34.52 7.53 17.04
C VAL A 483 34.10 8.89 17.60
N THR A 484 32.80 9.11 17.78
CA THR A 484 32.22 10.35 18.33
C THR A 484 31.71 10.19 19.76
N ALA A 485 31.27 9.00 20.14
CA ALA A 485 30.87 8.68 21.50
C ALA A 485 31.21 7.23 21.83
N VAL A 486 31.46 6.96 23.11
CA VAL A 486 31.79 5.63 23.63
C VAL A 486 30.79 5.31 24.73
N GLY A 487 30.16 4.15 24.63
CA GLY A 487 29.20 3.68 25.61
C GLY A 487 29.87 3.16 26.90
N PRO A 488 29.09 2.89 27.95
CA PRO A 488 29.59 2.27 29.17
C PRO A 488 30.33 0.95 28.89
N ASP A 489 31.30 0.61 29.75
CA ASP A 489 32.06 -0.65 29.73
C ASP A 489 32.96 -0.90 28.50
N VAL A 490 33.15 0.09 27.62
CA VAL A 490 34.09 0.02 26.50
C VAL A 490 35.42 0.65 26.91
N THR A 491 36.49 -0.16 26.94
CA THR A 491 37.86 0.28 27.28
C THR A 491 38.78 0.41 26.07
N ASP A 492 38.45 -0.27 24.98
CA ASP A 492 39.37 -0.49 23.86
C ASP A 492 39.30 0.60 22.78
N HIS A 493 38.36 1.54 22.90
CA HIS A 493 38.14 2.65 21.98
C HIS A 493 37.98 3.96 22.73
N LYS A 494 38.42 5.06 22.12
CA LYS A 494 38.24 6.43 22.63
C LYS A 494 37.69 7.35 21.53
N VAL A 495 37.02 8.42 21.97
CA VAL A 495 36.55 9.48 21.07
C VAL A 495 37.73 10.05 20.27
N GLY A 496 37.55 10.19 18.95
CA GLY A 496 38.57 10.63 18.01
C GLY A 496 39.36 9.50 17.35
N ASP A 497 39.18 8.23 17.75
CA ASP A 497 39.83 7.11 17.09
C ASP A 497 39.31 6.93 15.66
N ARG A 498 40.24 6.74 14.72
CA ARG A 498 39.92 6.34 13.35
C ARG A 498 39.68 4.84 13.33
N VAL A 499 38.46 4.42 13.04
CA VAL A 499 38.04 3.02 13.11
C VAL A 499 37.40 2.55 11.80
N GLY A 500 37.52 1.26 11.52
CA GLY A 500 36.75 0.56 10.49
C GLY A 500 36.10 -0.67 11.09
N GLY A 501 34.90 -1.02 10.61
CA GLY A 501 34.12 -2.08 11.23
C GLY A 501 32.92 -2.52 10.43
N LEU A 502 32.13 -3.38 11.06
CA LEU A 502 30.90 -3.96 10.54
C LEU A 502 29.72 -3.61 11.46
N SER A 503 28.54 -3.36 10.90
CA SER A 503 27.30 -3.21 11.66
C SER A 503 26.13 -3.87 10.95
N ALA A 504 25.23 -4.47 11.73
CA ALA A 504 24.00 -5.09 11.23
C ALA A 504 22.87 -4.06 11.02
N ASP A 505 22.97 -2.87 11.60
CA ASP A 505 21.91 -1.84 11.61
C ASP A 505 21.94 -0.91 10.39
N GLY A 506 22.80 -1.21 9.42
CA GLY A 506 22.98 -0.46 8.18
C GLY A 506 24.00 0.67 8.34
N CYS A 507 24.98 0.69 7.45
CA CYS A 507 26.14 1.58 7.55
C CYS A 507 26.05 2.81 6.63
N TRP A 508 25.03 2.91 5.78
CA TRP A 508 24.83 4.06 4.89
C TRP A 508 24.12 5.21 5.61
N GLY A 509 24.80 5.81 6.57
CA GLY A 509 24.34 7.00 7.29
C GLY A 509 25.50 7.86 7.78
N THR A 510 25.19 9.04 8.33
CA THR A 510 26.20 9.96 8.87
C THR A 510 26.81 9.46 10.18
N PHE A 511 25.99 8.84 11.02
CA PHE A 511 26.40 8.26 12.29
C PHE A 511 25.87 6.83 12.40
N VAL A 512 26.70 5.92 12.89
CA VAL A 512 26.36 4.52 13.10
C VAL A 512 26.75 4.14 14.53
N ILE A 513 25.83 3.48 15.22
CA ILE A 513 26.13 2.79 16.47
C ILE A 513 26.48 1.35 16.12
N CYS A 514 27.60 0.86 16.65
CA CYS A 514 28.02 -0.51 16.46
C CYS A 514 28.55 -1.11 17.78
N ASP A 515 28.60 -2.43 17.83
CA ASP A 515 29.29 -3.16 18.88
C ASP A 515 30.79 -2.84 18.83
N ALA A 516 31.37 -2.47 19.98
CA ALA A 516 32.78 -2.10 20.08
C ALA A 516 33.73 -3.21 19.59
N ARG A 517 33.31 -4.48 19.68
CA ARG A 517 34.09 -5.66 19.23
C ARG A 517 34.15 -5.80 17.70
N LEU A 518 33.23 -5.15 16.99
CA LEU A 518 33.14 -5.18 15.53
C LEU A 518 33.82 -3.99 14.86
N ALA A 519 34.44 -3.10 15.64
CA ALA A 519 35.22 -1.98 15.16
C ALA A 519 36.69 -2.14 15.56
N VAL A 520 37.60 -1.81 14.65
CA VAL A 520 39.05 -1.88 14.89
C VAL A 520 39.74 -0.57 14.48
N PRO A 521 40.77 -0.10 15.20
CA PRO A 521 41.54 1.07 14.81
C PRO A 521 42.20 0.89 13.43
N LEU A 522 42.14 1.94 12.61
CA LEU A 522 42.76 1.95 11.29
C LEU A 522 44.28 2.16 11.40
N PRO A 523 45.09 1.34 10.70
CA PRO A 523 46.54 1.59 10.59
C PRO A 523 46.85 2.96 9.99
N ALA A 524 47.96 3.58 10.43
CA ALA A 524 48.33 4.94 10.02
C ALA A 524 48.45 5.14 8.49
N GLY A 525 48.80 4.10 7.73
CA GLY A 525 48.91 4.15 6.27
C GLY A 525 47.63 3.86 5.49
N LEU A 526 46.52 3.55 6.16
CA LEU A 526 45.25 3.19 5.52
C LEU A 526 44.28 4.39 5.54
N SER A 527 43.86 4.83 4.36
CA SER A 527 42.79 5.84 4.23
C SER A 527 41.43 5.25 4.62
N VAL A 528 40.46 6.11 4.93
CA VAL A 528 39.11 5.66 5.34
C VAL A 528 38.38 4.98 4.17
N GLU A 529 38.58 5.44 2.94
CA GLU A 529 37.99 4.87 1.74
C GLU A 529 38.57 3.49 1.44
N GLN A 530 39.90 3.33 1.60
CA GLN A 530 40.55 2.03 1.47
C GLN A 530 40.09 1.07 2.57
N ALA A 531 39.95 1.55 3.81
CA ALA A 531 39.46 0.75 4.91
C ALA A 531 38.06 0.21 4.63
N ALA A 532 37.10 1.07 4.29
CA ALA A 532 35.74 0.66 3.95
C ALA A 532 35.72 -0.40 2.83
N ALA A 533 36.49 -0.21 1.76
CA ALA A 533 36.54 -1.17 0.65
C ALA A 533 37.19 -2.52 1.02
N VAL A 534 38.05 -2.56 2.04
CA VAL A 534 38.82 -3.74 2.47
C VAL A 534 37.99 -4.63 3.39
N THR A 535 37.18 -4.04 4.27
CA THR A 535 36.56 -4.70 5.44
C THR A 535 35.81 -5.97 5.09
N THR A 536 34.64 -5.89 4.43
CA THR A 536 33.80 -7.08 4.20
C THR A 536 34.48 -8.09 3.30
N ALA A 537 35.04 -7.64 2.17
CA ALA A 537 35.63 -8.55 1.18
C ALA A 537 36.81 -9.37 1.74
N HIS A 538 37.70 -8.76 2.53
CA HIS A 538 38.80 -9.52 3.15
C HIS A 538 38.37 -10.34 4.34
N ALA A 539 37.45 -9.83 5.18
CA ALA A 539 36.94 -10.61 6.29
C ALA A 539 36.32 -11.92 5.78
N THR A 540 35.52 -11.87 4.71
CA THR A 540 34.96 -13.06 4.07
C THR A 540 36.05 -13.99 3.50
N ALA A 541 37.03 -13.44 2.78
CA ALA A 541 38.09 -14.26 2.20
C ALA A 541 39.00 -14.91 3.26
N TRP A 542 39.36 -14.17 4.30
CA TRP A 542 40.16 -14.66 5.42
C TRP A 542 39.41 -15.73 6.20
N TYR A 543 38.18 -15.46 6.60
CA TYR A 543 37.37 -16.42 7.34
C TYR A 543 37.13 -17.69 6.53
N GLY A 544 36.75 -17.57 5.25
CA GLY A 544 36.50 -18.73 4.39
C GLY A 544 37.74 -19.57 4.11
N LEU A 545 38.86 -18.93 3.73
CA LEU A 545 40.05 -19.66 3.27
C LEU A 545 41.01 -20.03 4.41
N HIS A 546 41.13 -19.19 5.43
CA HIS A 546 42.06 -19.39 6.53
C HIS A 546 41.41 -20.10 7.73
N GLU A 547 40.27 -19.61 8.22
CA GLU A 547 39.65 -20.17 9.43
C GLU A 547 38.87 -21.46 9.13
N LEU A 548 37.98 -21.43 8.14
CA LEU A 548 37.12 -22.56 7.79
C LEU A 548 37.88 -23.62 6.97
N ALA A 549 38.45 -23.22 5.83
CA ALA A 549 39.12 -24.17 4.93
C ALA A 549 40.55 -24.51 5.37
N ARG A 550 41.19 -23.67 6.21
CA ARG A 550 42.58 -23.85 6.69
C ARG A 550 43.57 -24.14 5.56
N MET A 551 43.42 -23.41 4.47
CA MET A 551 44.14 -23.65 3.23
C MET A 551 45.65 -23.51 3.43
N LYS A 552 46.40 -24.48 2.92
CA LYS A 552 47.86 -24.56 3.03
C LYS A 552 48.56 -24.14 1.73
N ALA A 553 49.84 -23.84 1.85
CA ALA A 553 50.69 -23.58 0.70
C ALA A 553 50.74 -24.83 -0.23
N GLY A 554 50.61 -24.60 -1.54
CA GLY A 554 50.62 -25.66 -2.56
C GLY A 554 49.23 -26.23 -2.91
N GLU A 555 48.19 -25.93 -2.13
CA GLU A 555 46.82 -26.36 -2.44
C GLU A 555 46.18 -25.50 -3.55
N LYS A 556 45.28 -26.11 -4.33
CA LYS A 556 44.56 -25.45 -5.42
C LYS A 556 43.18 -25.02 -4.96
N VAL A 557 42.77 -23.80 -5.31
CA VAL A 557 41.44 -23.24 -4.99
C VAL A 557 40.77 -22.73 -6.27
N LEU A 558 39.46 -23.01 -6.38
CA LEU A 558 38.62 -22.44 -7.43
C LEU A 558 37.95 -21.16 -6.90
N ILE A 559 38.17 -20.03 -7.58
CA ILE A 559 37.57 -18.74 -7.22
C ILE A 559 36.63 -18.33 -8.35
N HIS A 560 35.34 -18.29 -8.04
CA HIS A 560 34.34 -17.72 -8.93
C HIS A 560 34.36 -16.18 -8.87
N SER A 561 34.00 -15.53 -9.97
CA SER A 561 33.94 -14.06 -10.06
C SER A 561 35.25 -13.37 -9.62
N GLY A 562 36.39 -13.84 -10.14
CA GLY A 562 37.73 -13.37 -9.76
C GLY A 562 37.98 -11.86 -9.94
N THR A 563 37.15 -11.17 -10.71
CA THR A 563 37.20 -9.70 -10.89
C THR A 563 36.38 -8.92 -9.85
N GLY A 564 35.56 -9.59 -9.06
CA GLY A 564 34.76 -9.00 -7.98
C GLY A 564 35.59 -8.67 -6.73
N GLY A 565 34.99 -7.95 -5.77
CA GLY A 565 35.67 -7.49 -4.55
C GLY A 565 36.34 -8.61 -3.76
N VAL A 566 35.64 -9.74 -3.56
CA VAL A 566 36.18 -10.93 -2.89
C VAL A 566 37.21 -11.66 -3.77
N GLY A 567 37.01 -11.69 -5.09
CA GLY A 567 37.85 -12.41 -6.04
C GLY A 567 39.22 -11.76 -6.29
N LYS A 568 39.28 -10.42 -6.46
CA LYS A 568 40.50 -9.68 -6.82
C LYS A 568 41.58 -9.75 -5.75
N ARG A 569 41.20 -9.85 -4.49
CA ARG A 569 42.12 -9.57 -3.38
C ARG A 569 43.03 -10.76 -3.01
N ARG A 570 42.77 -11.97 -3.50
CA ARG A 570 43.74 -13.08 -3.41
C ARG A 570 44.87 -12.98 -4.44
N SER A 571 44.63 -12.34 -5.58
CA SER A 571 45.67 -12.16 -6.62
C SER A 571 46.86 -11.31 -6.15
N GLN A 572 46.75 -10.63 -5.00
CA GLN A 572 47.76 -9.72 -4.44
C GLN A 572 48.50 -10.28 -3.21
N TRP A 573 48.22 -11.52 -2.75
CA TRP A 573 48.87 -12.05 -1.54
C TRP A 573 50.17 -12.82 -1.87
N PRO A 574 51.35 -12.41 -1.33
CA PRO A 574 52.57 -13.20 -1.43
C PRO A 574 52.53 -14.40 -0.47
N ALA A 575 53.01 -15.56 -0.91
CA ALA A 575 53.24 -16.70 -0.01
C ALA A 575 54.20 -16.30 1.14
N PRO A 576 54.07 -16.89 2.35
CA PRO A 576 55.02 -16.64 3.44
C PRO A 576 56.45 -16.94 2.97
N GLN A 577 57.34 -15.94 3.07
CA GLN A 577 58.73 -16.07 2.64
C GLN A 577 59.51 -16.91 3.66
N GLU A 578 59.90 -18.12 3.26
CA GLU A 578 61.17 -18.71 3.65
C GLU A 578 62.09 -18.77 2.42
N PRO A 579 63.41 -18.53 2.57
CA PRO A 579 64.31 -18.38 1.44
C PRO A 579 64.63 -19.75 0.84
N ARG A 580 63.96 -20.10 -0.27
CA ARG A 580 64.48 -21.13 -1.19
C ARG A 580 64.44 -20.63 -2.63
N SER A 581 65.61 -20.77 -3.25
CA SER A 581 65.89 -20.52 -4.66
C SER A 581 65.06 -21.44 -5.56
N SER A 582 64.14 -20.84 -6.33
CA SER A 582 63.46 -21.29 -7.57
C SER A 582 61.94 -21.08 -7.48
N PRO A 583 61.27 -20.46 -8.48
CA PRO A 583 59.85 -20.16 -8.39
C PRO A 583 59.01 -21.39 -8.80
N PRO A 584 57.98 -21.80 -8.04
CA PRO A 584 56.89 -22.58 -8.61
C PRO A 584 55.83 -21.60 -9.13
N GLN A 585 55.58 -21.64 -10.44
CA GLN A 585 54.41 -21.00 -11.04
C GLN A 585 53.14 -21.64 -10.48
N ALA A 586 52.39 -20.90 -9.67
CA ALA A 586 51.01 -21.26 -9.33
C ALA A 586 50.13 -20.93 -10.54
N VAL A 587 49.65 -21.96 -11.24
CA VAL A 587 48.66 -21.80 -12.31
C VAL A 587 47.30 -21.50 -11.68
N SER A 588 46.87 -20.24 -11.76
CA SER A 588 45.47 -19.87 -11.52
C SER A 588 44.67 -20.14 -12.79
N SER A 589 43.75 -21.11 -12.77
CA SER A 589 42.72 -21.19 -13.81
C SER A 589 41.62 -20.19 -13.47
N VAL A 590 41.67 -19.01 -14.07
CA VAL A 590 40.55 -18.06 -14.05
C VAL A 590 39.47 -18.62 -14.97
N GLY A 591 38.50 -19.31 -14.38
CA GLY A 591 37.28 -19.70 -15.08
C GLY A 591 36.38 -18.47 -15.24
N ASN A 592 36.34 -17.89 -16.43
CA ASN A 592 35.34 -16.88 -16.77
C ASN A 592 34.00 -17.59 -17.03
N CYS A 593 33.36 -18.06 -15.97
CA CYS A 593 31.96 -18.48 -16.04
C CYS A 593 31.09 -17.26 -15.80
N CYS A 594 30.65 -16.62 -16.88
CA CYS A 594 29.34 -15.96 -16.86
C CYS A 594 28.33 -17.04 -16.47
N ALA A 595 27.80 -16.95 -15.25
CA ALA A 595 26.62 -17.70 -14.88
C ALA A 595 25.42 -17.10 -15.64
N THR A 596 25.23 -17.58 -16.86
CA THR A 596 23.94 -17.57 -17.55
C THR A 596 22.99 -18.40 -16.70
N TRP A 597 22.07 -17.75 -16.00
CA TRP A 597 20.85 -18.41 -15.56
C TRP A 597 20.04 -18.75 -16.80
N GLY A 598 19.75 -20.05 -16.96
CA GLY A 598 19.03 -20.57 -18.11
C GLY A 598 17.57 -20.12 -18.12
N LEU A 599 17.26 -19.18 -19.01
CA LEU A 599 15.96 -19.11 -19.65
C LEU A 599 16.09 -19.81 -21.00
N SER A 600 15.54 -21.03 -21.07
CA SER A 600 15.37 -21.76 -22.31
C SER A 600 14.36 -21.03 -23.20
N MET A 601 14.85 -20.31 -24.22
CA MET A 601 14.10 -20.18 -25.47
C MET A 601 14.80 -21.02 -26.54
N SER A 602 14.09 -22.06 -26.97
CA SER A 602 14.44 -22.95 -28.05
C SER A 602 14.56 -22.19 -29.37
N THR A 603 15.73 -22.19 -29.97
CA THR A 603 15.84 -22.22 -31.43
C THR A 603 16.96 -23.18 -31.83
N THR A 604 16.55 -24.21 -32.55
CA THR A 604 17.36 -25.25 -33.18
C THR A 604 18.43 -24.64 -34.09
N ARG A 605 19.68 -25.08 -33.94
CA ARG A 605 20.65 -25.07 -35.04
C ARG A 605 21.49 -26.33 -35.05
N GLU A 606 21.33 -27.07 -36.15
CA GLU A 606 22.14 -28.20 -36.56
C GLU A 606 23.61 -27.80 -36.77
N ALA A 607 24.45 -28.82 -36.58
CA ALA A 607 25.90 -28.81 -36.65
C ALA A 607 26.47 -28.51 -38.05
N SER A 608 27.67 -27.95 -38.11
CA SER A 608 28.83 -28.68 -38.67
C SER A 608 30.14 -27.88 -38.64
N ARG A 609 31.14 -28.54 -38.03
CA ARG A 609 32.57 -28.66 -38.34
C ARG A 609 33.38 -27.51 -38.96
N SER A 610 34.52 -27.30 -38.29
CA SER A 610 35.78 -26.59 -38.60
C SER A 610 36.53 -27.08 -39.87
N PRO A 611 37.79 -26.66 -40.14
CA PRO A 611 38.48 -25.35 -40.04
C PRO A 611 39.25 -25.00 -41.35
N THR A 612 39.85 -23.79 -41.47
CA THR A 612 41.31 -23.58 -41.73
C THR A 612 41.71 -22.18 -42.23
N LYS A 613 42.77 -21.66 -41.58
CA LYS A 613 43.96 -20.93 -42.07
C LYS A 613 43.88 -19.59 -42.85
N SER A 614 44.62 -18.64 -42.25
CA SER A 614 45.58 -17.67 -42.84
C SER A 614 45.03 -16.61 -43.82
N ALA A 615 45.50 -15.37 -43.89
CA ALA A 615 46.51 -14.57 -43.20
C ALA A 615 46.31 -13.10 -43.67
N ALA A 616 47.02 -12.19 -43.00
CA ALA A 616 47.47 -10.88 -43.49
C ALA A 616 46.45 -9.71 -43.64
N THR A 617 46.55 -8.80 -42.67
CA THR A 617 46.37 -7.33 -42.75
C THR A 617 47.38 -6.68 -43.74
N PRO A 618 47.37 -5.34 -44.01
CA PRO A 618 46.36 -4.27 -43.91
C PRO A 618 46.39 -3.35 -45.20
N PRO A 619 46.26 -2.01 -45.17
CA PRO A 619 45.08 -1.14 -44.94
C PRO A 619 44.84 -0.12 -46.10
N ALA A 620 43.68 0.57 -46.11
CA ALA A 620 43.48 1.97 -46.59
C ALA A 620 41.98 2.28 -46.67
N THR A 621 41.39 3.15 -45.84
CA THR A 621 41.16 4.62 -46.01
C THR A 621 40.28 5.06 -47.19
N ALA A 622 39.38 6.02 -46.88
CA ALA A 622 38.44 6.81 -47.69
C ALA A 622 37.09 6.13 -48.01
N TRP A 623 35.95 6.50 -47.42
CA TRP A 623 35.18 7.75 -47.54
C TRP A 623 35.08 8.26 -48.98
N THR A 624 34.00 7.93 -49.71
CA THR A 624 32.98 8.91 -50.15
C THR A 624 31.83 8.26 -50.94
N SER A 625 30.68 8.89 -50.78
CA SER A 625 29.36 8.76 -51.42
C SER A 625 29.32 8.53 -52.93
N CYS A 626 28.38 7.71 -53.41
CA CYS A 626 27.31 8.18 -54.30
C CYS A 626 26.18 7.14 -54.49
N SER A 627 25.01 7.70 -54.75
CA SER A 627 23.67 7.13 -54.86
C SER A 627 23.42 6.12 -55.99
N THR A 628 22.51 5.16 -55.78
CA THR A 628 21.49 4.74 -56.78
C THR A 628 20.32 3.92 -56.14
N ARG A 629 19.12 4.48 -56.27
CA ARG A 629 17.73 3.91 -56.38
C ARG A 629 17.40 2.45 -55.96
N SER A 630 16.52 2.34 -54.94
CA SER A 630 15.23 1.57 -54.77
C SER A 630 15.11 0.05 -55.07
N PRO A 631 14.08 -0.71 -54.55
CA PRO A 631 13.00 -0.39 -53.56
C PRO A 631 12.69 -1.44 -52.44
N ALA A 632 12.07 -0.97 -51.32
CA ALA A 632 11.04 -1.58 -50.40
C ALA A 632 11.28 -2.94 -49.68
N PRO A 633 10.54 -3.34 -48.60
CA PRO A 633 9.59 -2.68 -47.66
C PRO A 633 9.99 -2.95 -46.15
N PRO A 634 9.09 -3.07 -45.15
CA PRO A 634 8.38 -2.04 -44.38
C PRO A 634 8.79 -1.93 -42.89
N SER A 635 8.51 -0.74 -42.34
CA SER A 635 8.09 -0.39 -40.96
C SER A 635 8.73 -1.07 -39.74
N ALA A 636 9.66 -0.35 -39.09
CA ALA A 636 9.91 -0.42 -37.66
C ALA A 636 9.19 0.74 -36.95
N ARG A 637 8.44 0.44 -35.89
CA ARG A 637 7.95 1.44 -34.92
C ARG A 637 9.02 1.61 -33.84
N ALA A 638 9.69 2.77 -33.84
CA ALA A 638 10.38 3.30 -32.67
C ALA A 638 9.53 4.42 -32.06
N TRP A 639 9.56 4.48 -30.74
CA TRP A 639 8.79 5.37 -29.88
C TRP A 639 9.48 6.71 -29.63
N ASN A 640 8.65 7.68 -29.25
CA ASN A 640 8.89 8.97 -28.59
C ASN A 640 9.06 10.21 -29.47
N CYS A 641 8.03 11.08 -29.47
CA CYS A 641 8.02 12.35 -28.71
C CYS A 641 6.68 13.09 -28.92
N TRP A 642 6.18 13.71 -27.85
CA TRP A 642 5.03 14.65 -27.77
C TRP A 642 5.31 15.98 -28.51
N PRO A 643 4.40 17.01 -28.59
CA PRO A 643 2.94 17.12 -28.43
C PRO A 643 2.27 17.91 -29.61
N THR A 644 1.02 18.32 -29.42
CA THR A 644 0.26 19.46 -30.02
C THR A 644 -0.75 19.21 -31.15
N GLU A 645 -1.99 19.53 -30.77
CA GLU A 645 -3.05 20.26 -31.47
C GLU A 645 -3.80 19.67 -32.67
N ALA A 646 -5.12 19.76 -32.49
CA ALA A 646 -6.16 20.13 -33.44
C ALA A 646 -6.84 19.03 -34.29
N ASP A 647 -8.14 18.97 -34.00
CA ASP A 647 -9.24 19.00 -34.95
C ASP A 647 -9.77 17.71 -35.60
N SER A 648 -10.92 17.33 -35.04
CA SER A 648 -12.22 17.41 -35.72
C SER A 648 -12.80 16.11 -36.30
N SER A 649 -13.99 15.83 -35.80
CA SER A 649 -15.15 15.30 -36.51
C SER A 649 -15.10 13.86 -37.01
N LYS A 650 -15.87 13.00 -36.36
CA LYS A 650 -17.18 12.58 -36.90
C LYS A 650 -17.92 11.69 -35.91
N SER A 651 -19.05 12.22 -35.47
CA SER A 651 -20.15 11.50 -34.84
C SER A 651 -20.80 10.52 -35.82
N ALA A 652 -21.24 9.38 -35.30
CA ALA A 652 -22.37 8.64 -35.86
C ALA A 652 -23.09 7.89 -34.73
N ASN A 653 -24.30 8.37 -34.44
CA ASN A 653 -25.31 7.82 -33.56
C ASN A 653 -25.67 6.37 -33.88
N ALA A 654 -26.01 5.59 -32.86
CA ALA A 654 -27.22 4.76 -32.85
C ALA A 654 -27.59 4.28 -31.43
N THR A 655 -28.67 4.86 -30.94
CA THR A 655 -29.60 4.41 -29.90
C THR A 655 -30.06 2.95 -30.02
N SER A 656 -30.21 2.24 -28.89
CA SER A 656 -31.51 1.84 -28.30
C SER A 656 -31.43 0.61 -27.38
N THR A 657 -31.75 0.83 -26.10
CA THR A 657 -32.66 0.06 -25.22
C THR A 657 -32.98 -1.44 -25.43
N ALA A 658 -33.02 -2.13 -24.28
CA ALA A 658 -33.93 -3.22 -23.85
C ALA A 658 -33.36 -4.65 -23.69
N THR A 659 -33.29 -5.08 -22.43
CA THR A 659 -33.35 -6.46 -21.88
C THR A 659 -34.75 -7.09 -22.12
N PRO A 660 -35.06 -8.38 -21.82
CA PRO A 660 -34.27 -9.49 -21.24
C PRO A 660 -34.44 -10.90 -21.90
N GLY A 661 -33.53 -11.83 -21.57
CA GLY A 661 -33.85 -13.25 -21.33
C GLY A 661 -33.91 -14.23 -22.52
N TRP A 662 -33.24 -15.38 -22.33
CA TRP A 662 -33.58 -16.78 -22.70
C TRP A 662 -32.33 -17.55 -23.13
N GLY A 663 -32.05 -18.65 -22.42
CA GLY A 663 -30.91 -19.52 -22.68
C GLY A 663 -31.17 -20.58 -23.76
N CYS A 664 -30.09 -21.08 -24.36
CA CYS A 664 -29.95 -22.51 -24.66
C CYS A 664 -28.51 -22.90 -24.97
N SER A 665 -28.21 -24.13 -24.57
CA SER A 665 -26.99 -24.92 -24.62
C SER A 665 -26.39 -25.19 -26.01
N ARG A 666 -25.06 -25.40 -26.05
CA ARG A 666 -24.33 -26.52 -26.72
C ARG A 666 -22.84 -26.42 -26.32
N SER A 667 -22.30 -27.36 -25.53
CA SER A 667 -21.42 -28.48 -25.97
C SER A 667 -20.35 -28.05 -26.99
N GLY A 668 -19.05 -28.29 -26.86
CA GLY A 668 -18.24 -29.12 -25.97
C GLY A 668 -16.92 -29.33 -26.71
N ALA A 669 -15.77 -29.13 -26.05
CA ALA A 669 -14.47 -29.53 -26.58
C ALA A 669 -13.56 -29.89 -25.39
N THR A 670 -13.52 -31.18 -25.11
CA THR A 670 -12.53 -31.86 -24.27
C THR A 670 -11.12 -31.69 -24.83
N CYS A 671 -10.17 -31.33 -23.98
CA CYS A 671 -8.77 -31.67 -24.18
C CYS A 671 -8.25 -32.38 -22.93
N ARG A 672 -8.04 -33.70 -23.06
CA ARG A 672 -7.38 -34.56 -22.08
C ARG A 672 -5.86 -34.32 -22.14
N SER A 673 -5.18 -34.27 -21.01
CA SER A 673 -3.79 -34.71 -20.93
C SER A 673 -3.46 -35.30 -19.55
N THR A 674 -3.40 -36.64 -19.55
CA THR A 674 -2.42 -37.50 -18.86
C THR A 674 -2.18 -37.35 -17.36
N ALA A 675 -2.85 -38.27 -16.63
CA ALA A 675 -2.35 -38.87 -15.39
C ALA A 675 -1.52 -40.12 -15.69
N SER A 676 -0.45 -40.33 -14.90
CA SER A 676 0.40 -41.51 -14.62
C SER A 676 1.81 -40.95 -14.45
N ILE A 677 2.50 -41.07 -13.32
CA ILE A 677 3.09 -42.25 -12.67
C ILE A 677 3.27 -41.80 -11.18
N TRP A 678 2.88 -42.54 -10.14
CA TRP A 678 3.66 -43.58 -9.44
C TRP A 678 2.76 -44.30 -8.42
N ARG A 679 2.99 -45.61 -8.29
CA ARG A 679 2.54 -46.48 -7.19
C ARG A 679 3.38 -46.23 -5.94
#